data_AF-A0A1Y0MPE2-F1
#
_entry.id   AF-A0A1Y0MPE2-F1
#
_cell.length_a   1.000
_cell.length_b   1.000
_cell.length_c   1.000
_cell.angle_alpha   90.00
_cell.angle_beta   90.00
_cell.angle_gamma   90.00
#
_symmetry.space_group_name_H-M   'P 1'
#
loop_
_entity.id
_entity.type
_entity.pdbx_description
1 polymer ?
#
loop_
_entity_poly.entity_id
_entity_poly.type
_entity_poly.pdbx_seq_one_letter_code
_entity_poly.pdbx_strand_id
1 'polypeptide(L)'
;MKKIITIFLALLSIPMWAQMNVIYVDAYVLDGQTQQPVEFVNLNILNRNYGTVTQADGSFKLQIIEEQIGLQDQIEISAIGYASKTMSMERFYNLLEANNILYLNPYNETISKETMKQPDAKAKGVRGVVMTEGQPVQGAVVRVKGSYNEVKTDYLGRFTIDALPGDVLRVDYLTTYPKELVAGNSSLEINLETDGELLEEVELRAKKERKERIGSRSINTSIGTKDFDALGYSAWQITEEQILPAYTNIGQVLIKMPGVFVYDMWGPNPAYGFNRSIATSITGSSLPIIVIDEVIYEQGPNQVPPIDVQNIYSITTIPSVIGGVRYGTLGRNGVIRIETKTYAAALGKYEERAKKRLENLKAKNNDYTEGVLVAEDITKSEYMNQLNTATSFDEAVAIYKQQSALANAYGVEYYLNASKYFEAWDVDFAAQIAQQILNEAPNNPKALKSLGYRLQELGQIHEAKSVFQRIAILTPNDAQSYRDLAYMYKETGEFQKAFELYKFILDNDYPALDFSGVQAIAEAEMRQLLANYKDKVDYKSLPNRLLNVGYKKDIRIVFEWNDPAAEFDLQFVSPEGKFFTHKQTRFDNLEAMKLAYRGGYAIQQFEIDDAEAGQWLINLESLNPQASINPTYLKYTIYRNYATPEEIKEVRTINLSDLDKKITLEQLTN
;
A
#
# COMPACT_ATOMS: atom_id res chain seq x y z
N MET A 1 -16.68 60.05 72.13
CA MET A 1 -16.01 59.66 70.86
C MET A 1 -15.69 58.17 70.89
N LYS A 2 -15.56 57.56 69.71
CA LYS A 2 -15.27 56.14 69.39
C LYS A 2 -16.48 55.25 69.11
N LYS A 3 -16.86 55.21 67.83
CA LYS A 3 -17.65 54.11 67.22
C LYS A 3 -16.66 53.07 66.70
N ILE A 4 -16.90 51.81 67.07
CA ILE A 4 -16.22 50.62 66.56
C ILE A 4 -16.87 50.27 65.22
N ILE A 5 -16.06 50.04 64.18
CA ILE A 5 -16.51 49.49 62.90
C ILE A 5 -15.64 48.27 62.62
N THR A 6 -16.26 47.10 62.62
CA THR A 6 -15.70 45.82 62.19
C THR A 6 -15.88 45.73 60.67
N ILE A 7 -14.79 45.47 59.92
CA ILE A 7 -14.84 45.20 58.48
C ILE A 7 -14.36 43.77 58.24
N PHE A 8 -15.21 43.02 57.54
CA PHE A 8 -15.04 41.63 57.10
C PHE A 8 -13.99 41.56 55.97
N LEU A 9 -13.01 40.66 56.09
CA LEU A 9 -12.01 40.41 55.05
C LEU A 9 -12.44 39.20 54.20
N ALA A 10 -12.80 39.42 52.94
CA ALA A 10 -13.01 38.36 51.97
C ALA A 10 -11.72 38.15 51.16
N LEU A 11 -11.11 36.97 51.28
CA LEU A 11 -9.99 36.52 50.46
C LEU A 11 -10.53 36.03 49.11
N LEU A 12 -10.31 36.80 48.04
CA LEU A 12 -10.45 36.36 46.66
C LEU A 12 -9.08 35.84 46.19
N SER A 13 -8.96 34.53 46.01
CA SER A 13 -7.84 33.89 45.33
C SER A 13 -7.99 34.09 43.82
N ILE A 14 -7.13 34.92 43.23
CA ILE A 14 -6.96 35.01 41.78
C ILE A 14 -5.93 33.93 41.38
N PRO A 15 -6.26 32.96 40.51
CA PRO A 15 -5.24 32.05 39.98
C PRO A 15 -4.32 32.83 39.03
N MET A 16 -3.02 32.84 39.31
CA MET A 16 -2.00 33.24 38.34
C MET A 16 -1.99 32.21 37.22
N TRP A 17 -2.37 32.62 36.02
CA TRP A 17 -2.11 31.86 34.81
C TRP A 17 -0.64 32.04 34.46
N ALA A 18 0.15 30.96 34.47
CA ALA A 18 1.50 30.96 33.92
C ALA A 18 1.36 31.08 32.39
N GLN A 19 1.82 32.19 31.82
CA GLN A 19 1.82 32.41 30.38
C GLN A 19 3.10 31.77 29.82
N MET A 20 2.97 30.64 29.12
CA MET A 20 4.10 29.97 28.49
C MET A 20 4.70 30.87 27.41
N ASN A 21 5.97 31.24 27.56
CA ASN A 21 6.68 32.00 26.53
C ASN A 21 7.12 31.08 25.40
N VAL A 22 6.48 31.24 24.24
CA VAL A 22 6.79 30.52 23.00
C VAL A 22 7.51 31.45 22.04
N ILE A 23 8.69 31.03 21.58
CA ILE A 23 9.49 31.68 20.55
C ILE A 23 9.36 30.89 19.25
N TYR A 24 9.24 31.60 18.14
CA TYR A 24 9.34 31.03 16.80
C TYR A 24 10.63 31.48 16.14
N VAL A 25 11.37 30.51 15.62
CA VAL A 25 12.55 30.74 14.80
C VAL A 25 12.18 30.46 13.35
N ASP A 26 12.13 31.52 12.54
CA ASP A 26 11.88 31.46 11.10
C ASP A 26 13.22 31.68 10.36
N ALA A 27 13.71 30.67 9.65
CA ALA A 27 15.03 30.68 9.01
C ALA A 27 15.12 29.72 7.82
N TYR A 28 16.26 29.71 7.13
CA TYR A 28 16.50 28.88 5.94
C TYR A 28 17.71 27.95 6.15
N VAL A 29 17.69 26.79 5.50
CA VAL A 29 18.87 25.95 5.33
C VAL A 29 19.30 25.93 3.87
N LEU A 30 20.56 26.30 3.62
CA LEU A 30 21.16 26.34 2.29
C LEU A 30 22.38 25.42 2.20
N ASP A 31 22.68 24.97 1.00
CA ASP A 31 23.92 24.28 0.68
C ASP A 31 25.10 25.26 0.81
N GLY A 32 26.10 24.90 1.61
CA GLY A 32 27.27 25.73 1.87
C GLY A 32 28.15 25.98 0.65
N GLN A 33 28.09 25.12 -0.37
CA GLN A 33 28.81 25.27 -1.65
C GLN A 33 27.94 25.95 -2.71
N THR A 34 26.74 25.42 -2.96
CA THR A 34 25.91 25.87 -4.09
C THR A 34 24.99 27.05 -3.74
N GLN A 35 24.83 27.36 -2.45
CA GLN A 35 23.90 28.37 -1.92
C GLN A 35 22.43 28.10 -2.30
N GLN A 36 22.11 26.91 -2.81
CA GLN A 36 20.73 26.51 -3.10
C GLN A 36 20.02 26.05 -1.82
N PRO A 37 18.68 26.19 -1.74
CA PRO A 37 17.93 25.65 -0.63
C PRO A 37 18.11 24.15 -0.45
N VAL A 38 18.23 23.71 0.80
CA VAL A 38 18.23 22.30 1.15
C VAL A 38 16.84 21.95 1.66
N GLU A 39 16.15 21.11 0.91
CA GLU A 39 14.83 20.62 1.26
C GLU A 39 14.92 19.47 2.28
N PHE A 40 13.87 19.34 3.10
CA PHE A 40 13.70 18.25 4.06
C PHE A 40 14.85 18.08 5.08
N VAL A 41 15.54 19.16 5.42
CA VAL A 41 16.52 19.19 6.51
C VAL A 41 15.81 19.05 7.84
N ASN A 42 16.20 18.04 8.61
CA ASN A 42 15.72 17.83 9.96
C ASN A 42 16.49 18.73 10.93
N LEU A 43 15.77 19.51 11.74
CA LEU A 43 16.30 20.26 12.87
C LEU A 43 15.70 19.68 14.15
N ASN A 44 16.51 18.96 14.93
CA ASN A 44 16.06 18.21 16.10
C ASN A 44 16.81 18.63 17.37
N ILE A 45 16.09 19.07 18.40
CA ILE A 45 16.70 19.38 19.70
C ILE A 45 16.88 18.06 20.46
N LEU A 46 18.11 17.59 20.58
CA LEU A 46 18.45 16.30 21.18
C LEU A 46 17.94 16.20 22.62
N ASN A 47 17.37 15.03 22.95
CA ASN A 47 16.73 14.72 24.24
C ASN A 47 15.52 15.59 24.59
N ARG A 48 14.98 16.33 23.62
CA ARG A 48 13.78 17.14 23.73
C ARG A 48 12.86 16.73 22.57
N ASN A 49 11.56 16.55 22.78
CA ASN A 49 10.62 16.20 21.70
C ASN A 49 10.27 17.42 20.82
N TYR A 50 11.28 18.20 20.42
CA TYR A 50 11.12 19.46 19.71
C TYR A 50 12.01 19.47 18.47
N GLY A 51 11.40 19.72 17.31
CA GLY A 51 12.09 19.80 16.05
C GLY A 51 11.18 20.24 14.92
N THR A 52 11.77 20.44 13.75
CA THR A 52 11.05 20.82 12.53
C THR A 52 11.81 20.32 11.32
N VAL A 53 11.18 20.41 10.15
CA VAL A 53 11.78 20.01 8.87
C VAL A 53 11.68 21.18 7.91
N THR A 54 12.71 21.40 7.09
CA THR A 54 12.63 22.43 6.04
C THR A 54 11.64 22.05 4.94
N GLN A 55 10.97 23.05 4.40
CA GLN A 55 10.14 22.95 3.21
C GLN A 55 11.02 22.79 1.95
N ALA A 56 10.39 22.59 0.79
CA ALA A 56 11.08 22.48 -0.51
C ALA A 56 11.91 23.72 -0.87
N ASP A 57 11.55 24.90 -0.36
CA ASP A 57 12.31 26.14 -0.53
C ASP A 57 13.40 26.35 0.54
N GLY A 58 13.68 25.32 1.34
CA GLY A 58 14.67 25.32 2.43
C GLY A 58 14.25 26.12 3.66
N SER A 59 13.05 26.71 3.70
CA SER A 59 12.56 27.44 4.87
C SER A 59 12.11 26.50 5.98
N PHE A 60 12.33 26.88 7.24
CA PHE A 60 11.77 26.18 8.39
C PHE A 60 11.22 27.15 9.43
N LYS A 61 10.27 26.63 10.22
CA LYS A 61 9.75 27.29 11.41
C LYS A 61 9.92 26.36 12.60
N LEU A 62 10.75 26.74 13.55
CA LEU A 62 11.00 25.98 14.78
C LEU A 62 10.33 26.67 15.96
N GLN A 63 9.44 25.95 16.65
CA GLN A 63 8.79 26.42 17.86
C GLN A 63 9.60 26.01 19.09
N ILE A 64 9.89 26.98 19.96
CA ILE A 64 10.71 26.80 21.15
C ILE A 64 9.93 27.31 22.36
N ILE A 65 9.87 26.50 23.41
CA ILE A 65 9.29 26.88 24.69
C ILE A 65 10.45 27.12 25.65
N GLU A 66 10.72 28.40 26.00
CA GLU A 66 11.93 28.80 26.75
C GLU A 66 12.06 28.09 28.10
N GLU A 67 10.95 27.73 28.71
CA GLU A 67 10.88 27.02 30.00
C GLU A 67 11.33 25.55 29.89
N GLN A 68 11.35 24.97 28.69
CA GLN A 68 11.64 23.54 28.45
C GLN A 68 12.95 23.29 27.71
N ILE A 69 13.51 24.32 27.06
CA ILE A 69 14.70 24.21 26.22
C ILE A 69 15.78 25.16 26.78
N GLY A 70 16.83 24.58 27.34
CA GLY A 70 17.96 25.33 27.88
C GLY A 70 19.00 25.67 26.82
N LEU A 71 19.78 26.73 27.05
CA LEU A 71 20.86 27.17 26.15
C LEU A 71 21.96 26.11 25.91
N GLN A 72 22.12 25.15 26.83
CA GLN A 72 23.09 24.06 26.73
C GLN A 72 22.53 22.81 26.02
N ASP A 73 21.22 22.75 25.80
CA ASP A 73 20.61 21.68 25.00
C ASP A 73 21.22 21.69 23.59
N GLN A 74 21.31 20.51 22.97
CA GLN A 74 21.94 20.38 21.66
C GLN A 74 20.87 20.31 20.59
N ILE A 75 21.10 20.96 19.46
CA ILE A 75 20.32 20.80 18.24
C ILE A 75 21.17 20.12 17.17
N GLU A 76 20.61 19.09 16.56
CA GLU A 76 21.15 18.40 15.41
C GLU A 76 20.42 18.88 14.15
N ILE A 77 21.21 19.25 13.14
CA ILE A 77 20.74 19.62 11.82
C ILE A 77 21.27 18.55 10.86
N SER A 78 20.37 17.80 10.22
CA SER A 78 20.73 16.68 9.36
C SER A 78 19.90 16.67 8.08
N ALA A 79 20.54 16.36 6.96
CA ALA A 79 19.92 16.28 5.65
C ALA A 79 20.64 15.25 4.78
N ILE A 80 19.92 14.61 3.88
CA ILE A 80 20.47 13.59 2.98
C ILE A 80 21.54 14.23 2.08
N GLY A 81 22.73 13.61 2.01
CA GLY A 81 23.85 14.10 1.20
C GLY A 81 24.72 15.17 1.86
N TYR A 82 24.40 15.58 3.09
CA TYR A 82 25.12 16.59 3.86
C TYR A 82 25.74 16.02 5.14
N ALA A 83 26.86 16.58 5.58
CA ALA A 83 27.39 16.28 6.90
C ALA A 83 26.46 16.84 7.99
N SER A 84 26.03 16.00 8.93
CA SER A 84 25.21 16.47 10.06
C SER A 84 25.98 17.45 10.93
N LYS A 85 25.25 18.41 11.50
CA LYS A 85 25.82 19.46 12.34
C LYS A 85 25.09 19.50 13.67
N THR A 86 25.82 19.23 14.74
CA THR A 86 25.31 19.34 16.11
C THR A 86 25.92 20.57 16.79
N MET A 87 25.12 21.32 17.54
CA MET A 87 25.58 22.47 18.31
C MET A 87 24.66 22.76 19.51
N SER A 88 25.13 23.55 20.47
CA SER A 88 24.27 24.04 21.55
C SER A 88 23.22 25.02 21.02
N MET A 89 22.08 25.11 21.70
CA MET A 89 21.03 26.11 21.42
C MET A 89 21.59 27.54 21.49
N GLU A 90 22.50 27.82 22.42
CA GLU A 90 23.23 29.10 22.46
C GLU A 90 23.96 29.41 21.15
N ARG A 91 24.70 28.43 20.61
CA ARG A 91 25.42 28.60 19.33
C ARG A 91 24.44 28.68 18.15
N PHE A 92 23.34 27.95 18.20
CA PHE A 92 22.29 28.00 17.18
C PHE A 92 21.66 29.38 17.08
N TYR A 93 21.27 29.99 18.21
CA TYR A 93 20.73 31.35 18.23
C TYR A 93 21.73 32.38 17.71
N ASN A 94 22.99 32.31 18.18
CA ASN A 94 24.04 33.23 17.73
C ASN A 94 24.31 33.15 16.22
N LEU A 95 24.15 31.97 15.60
CA LEU A 95 24.28 31.83 14.14
C LEU A 95 23.11 32.46 13.40
N LEU A 96 21.90 32.32 13.93
CA LEU A 96 20.70 32.84 13.29
C LEU A 96 20.56 34.36 13.43
N GLU A 97 20.99 34.95 14.56
CA GLU A 97 21.02 36.42 14.72
C GLU A 97 21.84 37.14 13.64
N ALA A 98 22.83 36.48 13.03
CA ALA A 98 23.69 37.10 12.03
C ALA A 98 23.02 37.25 10.65
N ASN A 99 22.26 36.23 10.19
CA ASN A 99 21.71 36.22 8.83
C ASN A 99 20.50 35.28 8.61
N ASN A 100 19.92 34.68 9.64
CA ASN A 100 18.80 33.71 9.56
C ASN A 100 19.03 32.53 8.58
N ILE A 101 20.28 32.18 8.28
CA ILE A 101 20.64 31.11 7.35
C ILE A 101 21.58 30.12 8.02
N LEU A 102 21.25 28.84 7.90
CA LEU A 102 22.10 27.72 8.27
C LEU A 102 22.68 27.10 7.01
N TYR A 103 23.99 26.86 7.03
CA TYR A 103 24.66 26.17 5.95
C TYR A 103 24.96 24.72 6.32
N LEU A 104 24.58 23.82 5.42
CA LEU A 104 25.02 22.43 5.44
C LEU A 104 25.99 22.19 4.29
N ASN A 105 27.07 21.45 4.56
CA ASN A 105 28.06 21.14 3.54
C ASN A 105 27.82 19.72 2.98
N PRO A 106 27.78 19.56 1.64
CA PRO A 106 27.71 18.25 1.01
C PRO A 106 28.85 17.34 1.46
N TYR A 107 28.58 16.03 1.49
CA TYR A 107 29.59 15.02 1.80
C TYR A 107 30.60 14.90 0.64
N ASN A 108 31.85 15.37 0.83
CA ASN A 108 32.90 15.24 -0.19
C ASN A 108 33.83 14.04 0.10
N GLU A 109 33.91 13.08 -0.82
CA GLU A 109 34.79 11.89 -0.79
C GLU A 109 36.30 12.20 -0.90
N THR A 110 36.72 13.46 -0.95
CA THR A 110 38.14 13.84 -1.16
C THR A 110 38.68 14.72 -0.05
N ILE A 111 38.77 14.18 1.17
CA ILE A 111 39.84 14.55 2.11
C ILE A 111 40.53 13.26 2.54
N SER A 112 41.71 13.07 1.94
CA SER A 112 42.71 12.08 2.31
C SER A 112 43.07 12.17 3.80
N LYS A 113 43.00 11.02 4.48
CA LYS A 113 43.98 10.55 5.47
C LYS A 113 44.64 11.62 6.37
N GLU A 114 43.85 12.45 7.04
CA GLU A 114 44.34 13.18 8.22
C GLU A 114 43.19 13.63 9.13
N THR A 115 42.28 12.73 9.47
CA THR A 115 41.60 12.77 10.78
C THR A 115 41.19 11.35 11.17
N MET A 116 42.19 10.51 11.47
CA MET A 116 41.99 9.52 12.53
C MET A 116 41.88 10.28 13.85
N LYS A 117 40.69 10.83 14.11
CA LYS A 117 40.18 10.92 15.48
C LYS A 117 38.95 10.06 15.51
N GLN A 118 38.93 9.18 16.51
CA GLN A 118 37.77 8.42 16.92
C GLN A 118 36.52 9.31 16.81
N PRO A 119 35.41 8.85 16.23
CA PRO A 119 34.13 9.48 16.52
C PRO A 119 33.99 9.50 18.06
N ASP A 120 33.60 10.66 18.60
CA ASP A 120 33.61 10.96 20.02
C ASP A 120 33.34 9.72 20.90
N ALA A 121 34.22 9.52 21.88
CA ALA A 121 34.11 8.50 22.94
C ALA A 121 32.91 8.72 23.88
N LYS A 122 31.81 9.31 23.38
CA LYS A 122 30.59 9.64 24.10
C LYS A 122 29.31 9.01 23.53
N ALA A 123 29.37 8.28 22.41
CA ALA A 123 28.27 7.37 22.07
C ALA A 123 28.36 6.12 22.96
N LYS A 124 27.55 6.06 24.02
CA LYS A 124 27.33 4.85 24.81
C LYS A 124 26.67 3.80 23.90
N GLY A 125 27.25 2.60 23.83
CA GLY A 125 26.65 1.49 23.07
C GLY A 125 27.65 0.44 22.59
N VAL A 126 27.17 -0.80 22.47
CA VAL A 126 27.91 -1.95 21.93
C VAL A 126 27.93 -1.84 20.40
N ARG A 127 29.09 -2.13 19.80
CA ARG A 127 29.30 -2.08 18.35
C ARG A 127 29.65 -3.46 17.84
N GLY A 128 29.35 -3.72 16.57
CA GLY A 128 29.80 -4.94 15.94
C GLY A 128 29.50 -5.01 14.45
N VAL A 129 29.88 -6.15 13.88
CA VAL A 129 29.60 -6.52 12.49
C VAL A 129 28.95 -7.89 12.47
N VAL A 130 27.85 -8.02 11.70
CA VAL A 130 27.15 -9.27 11.46
C VAL A 130 27.52 -9.80 10.07
N MET A 131 27.89 -11.07 10.01
CA MET A 131 28.32 -11.76 8.81
C MET A 131 27.63 -13.12 8.68
N THR A 132 27.50 -13.60 7.44
CA THR A 132 27.11 -14.97 7.10
C THR A 132 28.06 -15.47 6.03
N GLU A 133 28.66 -16.65 6.21
CA GLU A 133 29.60 -17.24 5.24
C GLU A 133 30.72 -16.27 4.80
N GLY A 134 31.19 -15.41 5.71
CA GLY A 134 32.23 -14.42 5.44
C GLY A 134 31.78 -13.18 4.66
N GLN A 135 30.48 -13.01 4.38
CA GLN A 135 29.90 -11.81 3.77
C GLN A 135 29.13 -10.99 4.80
N PRO A 136 29.21 -9.64 4.75
CA PRO A 136 28.40 -8.79 5.62
C PRO A 136 26.90 -8.98 5.36
N VAL A 137 26.10 -8.99 6.44
CA VAL A 137 24.65 -9.12 6.36
C VAL A 137 24.01 -7.75 6.53
N GLN A 138 23.44 -7.20 5.46
CA GLN A 138 22.65 -5.98 5.52
C GLN A 138 21.24 -6.25 6.09
N GLY A 139 20.79 -5.39 6.99
CA GLY A 139 19.44 -5.40 7.53
C GLY A 139 19.20 -6.38 8.68
N ALA A 140 20.19 -7.19 9.09
CA ALA A 140 20.06 -8.07 10.26
C ALA A 140 19.62 -7.26 11.48
N VAL A 141 18.65 -7.77 12.22
CA VAL A 141 18.13 -7.10 13.41
C VAL A 141 18.93 -7.55 14.62
N VAL A 142 19.59 -6.60 15.26
CA VAL A 142 20.28 -6.78 16.54
C VAL A 142 19.42 -6.16 17.62
N ARG A 143 19.05 -6.94 18.64
CA ARG A 143 18.16 -6.49 19.73
C ARG A 143 18.69 -6.88 21.09
N VAL A 144 18.48 -6.01 22.08
CA VAL A 144 18.75 -6.32 23.48
C VAL A 144 17.56 -7.10 24.04
N LYS A 145 17.81 -8.32 24.53
CA LYS A 145 16.75 -9.21 25.04
C LYS A 145 16.06 -8.56 26.24
N GLY A 146 14.73 -8.47 26.19
CA GLY A 146 13.93 -7.83 27.23
C GLY A 146 13.93 -6.29 27.20
N SER A 147 14.39 -5.68 26.10
CA SER A 147 14.37 -4.23 25.88
C SER A 147 13.81 -3.88 24.50
N TYR A 148 13.34 -2.65 24.34
CA TYR A 148 12.91 -2.08 23.05
C TYR A 148 14.08 -1.60 22.18
N ASN A 149 15.31 -1.68 22.70
CA ASN A 149 16.52 -1.32 21.97
C ASN A 149 16.80 -2.37 20.89
N GLU A 150 16.58 -1.99 19.63
CA GLU A 150 16.94 -2.77 18.46
C GLU A 150 17.46 -1.87 17.34
N VAL A 151 18.34 -2.41 16.51
CA VAL A 151 18.90 -1.73 15.34
C VAL A 151 19.04 -2.70 14.18
N LYS A 152 18.96 -2.19 12.95
CA LYS A 152 19.27 -2.94 11.73
C LYS A 152 20.73 -2.68 11.34
N THR A 153 21.41 -3.71 10.85
CA THR A 153 22.77 -3.55 10.30
C THR A 153 22.78 -2.78 8.98
N ASP A 154 23.83 -2.01 8.74
CA ASP A 154 24.04 -1.29 7.48
C ASP A 154 24.49 -2.22 6.32
N TYR A 155 24.74 -1.65 5.14
CA TYR A 155 25.21 -2.40 3.95
C TYR A 155 26.57 -3.11 4.13
N LEU A 156 27.33 -2.73 5.17
CA LEU A 156 28.58 -3.37 5.56
C LEU A 156 28.40 -4.29 6.78
N GLY A 157 27.17 -4.63 7.14
CA GLY A 157 26.84 -5.49 8.28
C GLY A 157 27.10 -4.85 9.64
N ARG A 158 27.42 -3.55 9.71
CA ARG A 158 27.81 -2.87 10.96
C ARG A 158 26.57 -2.43 11.73
N PHE A 159 26.68 -2.46 13.05
CA PHE A 159 25.65 -1.92 13.95
C PHE A 159 26.27 -1.19 15.14
N THR A 160 25.48 -0.30 15.75
CA THR A 160 25.73 0.28 17.07
C THR A 160 24.41 0.27 17.81
N ILE A 161 24.38 -0.36 18.99
CA ILE A 161 23.18 -0.52 19.81
C ILE A 161 23.44 -0.03 21.23
N ASP A 162 22.47 0.68 21.81
CA ASP A 162 22.55 1.05 23.22
C ASP A 162 22.29 -0.18 24.10
N ALA A 163 23.39 -0.78 24.56
CA ALA A 163 23.42 -1.98 25.37
C ALA A 163 24.58 -1.87 26.37
N LEU A 164 24.42 -2.47 27.54
CA LEU A 164 25.45 -2.54 28.56
C LEU A 164 26.23 -3.86 28.45
N PRO A 165 27.52 -3.86 28.82
CA PRO A 165 28.29 -5.10 28.96
C PRO A 165 27.57 -6.06 29.92
N GLY A 166 27.33 -7.30 29.48
CA GLY A 166 26.55 -8.29 30.21
C GLY A 166 25.11 -8.47 29.71
N ASP A 167 24.58 -7.51 28.94
CA ASP A 167 23.27 -7.67 28.29
C ASP A 167 23.32 -8.81 27.26
N VAL A 168 22.19 -9.50 27.06
CA VAL A 168 22.08 -10.53 26.02
C VAL A 168 21.57 -9.89 24.73
N LEU A 169 22.39 -9.92 23.68
CA LEU A 169 22.00 -9.57 22.33
C LEU A 169 21.42 -10.79 21.64
N ARG A 170 20.30 -10.61 20.93
CA ARG A 170 19.76 -11.58 19.97
C ARG A 170 19.91 -10.97 18.58
N VAL A 171 20.47 -11.73 17.66
CA VAL A 171 20.65 -11.33 16.26
C VAL A 171 19.84 -12.25 15.38
N ASP A 172 18.93 -11.66 14.59
CA ASP A 172 18.02 -12.37 13.72
C ASP A 172 18.21 -11.90 12.28
N TYR A 173 18.23 -12.85 11.34
CA TYR A 173 18.19 -12.60 9.92
C TYR A 173 17.44 -13.72 9.19
N LEU A 174 16.71 -13.37 8.14
CA LEU A 174 15.65 -14.20 7.54
C LEU A 174 16.11 -15.62 7.15
N THR A 175 17.34 -15.78 6.65
CA THR A 175 17.87 -17.06 6.14
C THR A 175 18.78 -17.79 7.13
N THR A 176 18.77 -17.41 8.41
CA THR A 176 19.72 -17.91 9.40
C THR A 176 19.01 -18.26 10.70
N TYR A 177 19.62 -19.14 11.49
CA TYR A 177 19.19 -19.36 12.86
C TYR A 177 19.47 -18.12 13.73
N PRO A 178 18.54 -17.73 14.63
CA PRO A 178 18.77 -16.62 15.54
C PRO A 178 19.94 -16.95 16.47
N LYS A 179 20.82 -15.97 16.69
CA LYS A 179 22.01 -16.13 17.53
C LYS A 179 21.91 -15.24 18.76
N GLU A 180 22.02 -15.84 19.94
CA GLU A 180 22.13 -15.11 21.21
C GLU A 180 23.59 -15.06 21.67
N LEU A 181 24.02 -13.90 22.17
CA LEU A 181 25.37 -13.68 22.68
C LEU A 181 25.38 -12.55 23.73
N VAL A 182 26.36 -12.58 24.62
CA VAL A 182 26.51 -11.55 25.66
C VAL A 182 27.29 -10.35 25.11
N ALA A 183 26.78 -9.15 25.34
CA ALA A 183 27.43 -7.89 25.04
C ALA A 183 28.75 -7.75 25.82
N GLY A 184 29.84 -7.48 25.09
CA GLY A 184 31.16 -7.25 25.67
C GLY A 184 31.55 -5.77 25.72
N ASN A 185 32.76 -5.50 26.21
CA ASN A 185 33.38 -4.16 26.20
C ASN A 185 34.06 -3.81 24.87
N SER A 186 34.18 -4.77 23.95
CA SER A 186 34.85 -4.63 22.65
C SER A 186 33.85 -4.76 21.49
N SER A 187 34.28 -4.33 20.30
CA SER A 187 33.51 -4.57 19.07
C SER A 187 33.29 -6.07 18.87
N LEU A 188 32.05 -6.45 18.54
CA LEU A 188 31.64 -7.83 18.33
C LEU A 188 31.74 -8.22 16.84
N GLU A 189 32.18 -9.44 16.58
CA GLU A 189 32.09 -10.07 15.26
C GLU A 189 31.10 -11.24 15.37
N ILE A 190 29.98 -11.15 14.66
CA ILE A 190 28.85 -12.07 14.81
C ILE A 190 28.65 -12.83 13.50
N ASN A 191 29.09 -14.09 13.47
CA ASN A 191 28.84 -14.99 12.35
C ASN A 191 27.53 -15.76 12.57
N LEU A 192 26.56 -15.59 11.67
CA LEU A 192 25.29 -16.30 11.65
C LEU A 192 25.41 -17.60 10.85
N GLU A 193 24.64 -18.61 11.26
CA GLU A 193 24.57 -19.91 10.58
C GLU A 193 23.33 -19.96 9.69
N THR A 194 23.50 -20.35 8.43
CA THR A 194 22.41 -20.47 7.45
C THR A 194 21.45 -21.58 7.84
N ASP A 195 20.16 -21.33 7.61
CA ASP A 195 19.09 -22.30 7.84
C ASP A 195 19.07 -23.32 6.69
N GLY A 196 19.61 -24.52 6.95
CA GLY A 196 19.80 -25.58 5.94
C GLY A 196 18.52 -26.14 5.35
N GLU A 197 17.40 -26.09 6.07
CA GLU A 197 16.10 -26.59 5.59
C GLU A 197 15.55 -25.75 4.44
N LEU A 198 15.88 -24.44 4.40
CA LEU A 198 15.49 -23.55 3.31
C LEU A 198 16.23 -23.85 2.00
N LEU A 199 17.41 -24.46 2.05
CA LEU A 199 18.25 -24.69 0.86
C LEU A 199 17.79 -25.90 0.03
N GLU A 200 17.35 -26.98 0.68
CA GLU A 200 16.94 -28.22 -0.02
C GLU A 200 15.66 -28.05 -0.85
N GLU A 201 14.71 -27.23 -0.40
CA GLU A 201 13.41 -27.05 -1.07
C GLU A 201 13.47 -26.09 -2.28
N VAL A 202 14.41 -25.13 -2.28
CA VAL A 202 14.59 -24.13 -3.37
C VAL A 202 15.02 -24.78 -4.68
N GLU A 203 15.79 -25.87 -4.65
CA GLU A 203 16.17 -26.60 -5.87
C GLU A 203 14.97 -27.24 -6.60
N LEU A 204 13.85 -27.45 -5.91
CA LEU A 204 12.71 -28.19 -6.45
C LEU A 204 11.65 -27.32 -7.17
N ARG A 205 11.69 -25.99 -7.03
CA ARG A 205 10.56 -25.10 -7.41
C ARG A 205 10.91 -24.05 -8.47
N ALA A 206 11.05 -24.44 -9.74
CA ALA A 206 11.20 -23.48 -10.85
C ALA A 206 10.48 -23.89 -12.15
N LYS A 207 9.19 -23.55 -12.29
CA LYS A 207 8.54 -23.10 -13.55
C LYS A 207 7.04 -22.79 -13.35
N LYS A 208 6.59 -21.56 -13.66
CA LYS A 208 5.20 -21.34 -14.11
C LYS A 208 5.03 -20.07 -14.93
N GLU A 209 4.44 -20.25 -16.11
CA GLU A 209 4.16 -19.22 -17.11
C GLU A 209 2.80 -18.52 -16.86
N ARG A 210 2.76 -17.25 -17.26
CA ARG A 210 1.67 -16.27 -17.06
C ARG A 210 0.54 -16.47 -18.08
N LYS A 211 -0.73 -16.30 -17.68
CA LYS A 211 -1.92 -16.37 -18.58
C LYS A 211 -2.72 -15.08 -18.60
N GLU A 212 -3.18 -14.73 -19.80
CA GLU A 212 -3.94 -13.53 -20.17
C GLU A 212 -5.47 -13.72 -19.98
N ARG A 213 -6.20 -12.63 -19.67
CA ARG A 213 -7.67 -12.55 -19.46
C ARG A 213 -8.42 -12.29 -20.78
N ILE A 214 -9.60 -12.89 -20.97
CA ILE A 214 -10.58 -12.63 -22.06
C ILE A 214 -11.97 -12.38 -21.46
N GLY A 215 -12.68 -11.32 -21.88
CA GLY A 215 -14.09 -11.08 -21.53
C GLY A 215 -14.70 -9.80 -22.13
N SER A 216 -15.99 -9.89 -22.50
CA SER A 216 -16.97 -8.95 -23.09
C SER A 216 -16.78 -8.40 -24.51
N ARG A 217 -17.88 -8.54 -25.28
CA ARG A 217 -18.21 -7.98 -26.61
C ARG A 217 -17.01 -7.71 -27.50
N SER A 218 -16.21 -8.71 -27.81
CA SER A 218 -14.93 -8.46 -28.45
C SER A 218 -14.96 -8.63 -29.97
N ILE A 219 -14.16 -7.82 -30.66
CA ILE A 219 -13.88 -7.94 -32.08
C ILE A 219 -12.40 -8.17 -32.30
N ASN A 220 -12.07 -9.05 -33.25
CA ASN A 220 -10.70 -9.33 -33.64
C ASN A 220 -10.17 -8.21 -34.54
N THR A 221 -9.23 -7.41 -34.01
CA THR A 221 -8.53 -6.35 -34.72
C THR A 221 -7.16 -6.84 -35.22
N SER A 222 -6.44 -6.03 -35.99
CA SER A 222 -5.07 -6.34 -36.43
C SER A 222 -4.06 -6.44 -35.29
N ILE A 223 -4.39 -5.94 -34.09
CA ILE A 223 -3.56 -5.95 -32.88
C ILE A 223 -4.10 -6.88 -31.80
N GLY A 224 -4.99 -7.80 -32.16
CA GLY A 224 -5.61 -8.75 -31.24
C GLY A 224 -7.08 -8.44 -30.96
N THR A 225 -7.68 -9.27 -30.09
CA THR A 225 -9.07 -9.18 -29.67
C THR A 225 -9.27 -7.99 -28.72
N LYS A 226 -10.21 -7.09 -29.05
CA LYS A 226 -10.52 -5.91 -28.23
C LYS A 226 -12.02 -5.85 -27.93
N ASP A 227 -12.39 -5.33 -26.76
CA ASP A 227 -13.78 -4.99 -26.47
C ASP A 227 -14.30 -3.96 -27.49
N PHE A 228 -15.52 -4.16 -27.96
CA PHE A 228 -16.20 -3.35 -28.97
C PHE A 228 -16.36 -1.90 -28.51
N ASP A 229 -16.58 -1.68 -27.22
CA ASP A 229 -16.71 -0.33 -26.63
C ASP A 229 -15.36 0.38 -26.47
N ALA A 230 -14.24 -0.36 -26.59
CA ALA A 230 -12.88 0.17 -26.52
C ALA A 230 -12.25 0.44 -27.90
N LEU A 231 -13.05 0.39 -28.98
CA LEU A 231 -12.55 0.61 -30.33
C LEU A 231 -12.25 2.09 -30.60
N GLY A 232 -11.02 2.37 -31.05
CA GLY A 232 -10.61 3.70 -31.50
C GLY A 232 -11.18 4.11 -32.89
N TYR A 233 -12.19 3.41 -33.39
CA TYR A 233 -12.81 3.66 -34.68
C TYR A 233 -14.30 3.31 -34.65
N SER A 234 -15.08 3.90 -35.56
CA SER A 234 -16.51 3.63 -35.68
C SER A 234 -16.77 2.21 -36.16
N ALA A 235 -17.58 1.47 -35.41
CA ALA A 235 -18.19 0.21 -35.81
C ALA A 235 -19.63 0.14 -35.29
N TRP A 236 -20.50 -0.55 -36.02
CA TRP A 236 -21.88 -0.79 -35.60
C TRP A 236 -22.18 -2.27 -35.67
N GLN A 237 -22.94 -2.77 -34.71
CA GLN A 237 -23.30 -4.19 -34.66
C GLN A 237 -24.81 -4.33 -34.44
N ILE A 238 -25.41 -5.23 -35.22
CA ILE A 238 -26.76 -5.74 -35.03
C ILE A 238 -26.64 -7.22 -34.70
N THR A 239 -27.28 -7.65 -33.61
CA THR A 239 -27.32 -9.06 -33.20
C THR A 239 -28.64 -9.72 -33.65
N GLU A 240 -28.73 -11.04 -33.54
CA GLU A 240 -29.91 -11.81 -33.95
C GLU A 240 -31.22 -11.32 -33.31
N GLU A 241 -31.17 -10.79 -32.08
CA GLU A 241 -32.33 -10.25 -31.37
C GLU A 241 -32.96 -9.04 -32.09
N GLN A 242 -32.15 -8.33 -32.88
CA GLN A 242 -32.54 -7.13 -33.60
C GLN A 242 -32.92 -7.41 -35.06
N ILE A 243 -32.78 -8.66 -35.53
CA ILE A 243 -33.16 -9.08 -36.88
C ILE A 243 -34.61 -9.56 -36.85
N LEU A 244 -35.51 -8.81 -37.49
CA LEU A 244 -36.93 -9.15 -37.48
C LEU A 244 -37.23 -10.40 -38.35
N PRO A 245 -38.19 -11.26 -37.94
CA PRO A 245 -38.59 -12.43 -38.73
C PRO A 245 -39.13 -12.09 -40.13
N ALA A 246 -39.58 -10.85 -40.34
CA ALA A 246 -40.08 -10.37 -41.62
C ALA A 246 -38.97 -10.03 -42.64
N TYR A 247 -37.70 -10.00 -42.22
CA TYR A 247 -36.59 -9.72 -43.13
C TYR A 247 -36.21 -10.97 -43.94
N THR A 248 -36.26 -10.82 -45.26
CA THR A 248 -36.01 -11.88 -46.24
C THR A 248 -34.70 -11.69 -47.00
N ASN A 249 -34.08 -10.50 -46.93
CA ASN A 249 -32.75 -10.26 -47.46
C ASN A 249 -31.91 -9.38 -46.51
N ILE A 250 -30.58 -9.52 -46.62
CA ILE A 250 -29.64 -8.84 -45.74
C ILE A 250 -29.64 -7.31 -45.92
N GLY A 251 -30.03 -6.82 -47.10
CA GLY A 251 -30.20 -5.39 -47.37
C GLY A 251 -31.21 -4.72 -46.44
N GLN A 252 -32.29 -5.41 -46.08
CA GLN A 252 -33.30 -4.89 -45.14
C GLN A 252 -32.73 -4.69 -43.72
N VAL A 253 -31.72 -5.47 -43.33
CA VAL A 253 -31.01 -5.31 -42.05
C VAL A 253 -29.97 -4.21 -42.18
N LEU A 254 -29.14 -4.29 -43.23
CA LEU A 254 -28.02 -3.39 -43.46
C LEU A 254 -28.45 -1.92 -43.60
N ILE A 255 -29.59 -1.63 -44.25
CA ILE A 255 -30.09 -0.26 -44.40
C ILE A 255 -30.46 0.42 -43.06
N LYS A 256 -30.59 -0.36 -41.98
CA LYS A 256 -30.81 0.18 -40.61
C LYS A 256 -29.52 0.59 -39.92
N MET A 257 -28.38 0.15 -40.42
CA MET A 257 -27.08 0.47 -39.82
C MET A 257 -26.63 1.88 -40.25
N PRO A 258 -26.09 2.69 -39.32
CA PRO A 258 -25.70 4.07 -39.64
C PRO A 258 -24.70 4.15 -40.77
N GLY A 259 -25.01 4.99 -41.77
CA GLY A 259 -24.13 5.26 -42.89
C GLY A 259 -24.05 4.16 -43.94
N VAL A 260 -24.91 3.14 -43.88
CA VAL A 260 -25.00 2.08 -44.90
C VAL A 260 -26.06 2.44 -45.94
N PHE A 261 -25.76 2.22 -47.22
CA PHE A 261 -26.72 2.26 -48.32
C PHE A 261 -26.81 0.89 -49.00
N VAL A 262 -27.97 0.62 -49.60
CA VAL A 262 -28.25 -0.61 -50.33
C VAL A 262 -28.69 -0.25 -51.74
N TYR A 263 -27.98 -0.77 -52.73
CA TYR A 263 -28.31 -0.67 -54.15
C TYR A 263 -28.99 -1.95 -54.61
N ASP A 264 -30.06 -1.81 -55.40
CA ASP A 264 -30.80 -2.92 -55.99
C ASP A 264 -31.24 -3.99 -54.96
N MET A 265 -31.83 -3.54 -53.83
CA MET A 265 -32.17 -4.36 -52.66
C MET A 265 -32.97 -5.64 -52.97
N TRP A 266 -33.78 -5.63 -54.04
CA TRP A 266 -34.62 -6.74 -54.46
C TRP A 266 -34.21 -7.36 -55.79
N GLY A 267 -33.14 -6.85 -56.41
CA GLY A 267 -32.66 -7.37 -57.68
C GLY A 267 -31.73 -8.56 -57.50
N PRO A 268 -31.27 -9.14 -58.62
CA PRO A 268 -30.47 -10.37 -58.62
C PRO A 268 -29.06 -10.16 -58.05
N ASN A 269 -28.57 -8.92 -57.98
CA ASN A 269 -27.21 -8.60 -57.52
C ASN A 269 -27.22 -7.34 -56.63
N PRO A 270 -27.78 -7.41 -55.41
CA PRO A 270 -27.76 -6.29 -54.49
C PRO A 270 -26.32 -5.93 -54.09
N ALA A 271 -26.05 -4.64 -53.93
CA ALA A 271 -24.76 -4.13 -53.47
C ALA A 271 -24.94 -3.26 -52.22
N TYR A 272 -24.02 -3.38 -51.28
CA TYR A 272 -24.07 -2.73 -49.98
C TYR A 272 -22.84 -1.85 -49.79
N GLY A 273 -23.02 -0.58 -49.52
CA GLY A 273 -21.89 0.33 -49.34
C GLY A 273 -22.05 1.25 -48.15
N PHE A 274 -20.99 1.99 -47.86
CA PHE A 274 -21.02 3.07 -46.88
C PHE A 274 -21.17 4.41 -47.59
N ASN A 275 -21.88 5.38 -47.00
CA ASN A 275 -22.10 6.69 -47.64
C ASN A 275 -20.80 7.39 -48.08
N ARG A 276 -19.69 7.17 -47.35
CA ARG A 276 -18.35 7.66 -47.72
C ARG A 276 -17.81 7.04 -49.03
N SER A 277 -18.28 5.87 -49.42
CA SER A 277 -17.85 5.16 -50.63
C SER A 277 -18.47 5.75 -51.90
N ILE A 278 -19.59 6.48 -51.81
CA ILE A 278 -20.35 6.96 -52.99
C ILE A 278 -19.59 7.98 -53.84
N ALA A 279 -18.51 8.60 -53.34
CA ALA A 279 -17.83 9.73 -54.00
C ALA A 279 -16.33 9.53 -54.31
N THR A 280 -15.75 8.33 -54.14
CA THR A 280 -14.28 8.16 -54.16
C THR A 280 -13.68 7.60 -55.45
N SER A 281 -14.45 7.43 -56.53
CA SER A 281 -13.92 6.79 -57.73
C SER A 281 -14.57 7.27 -59.02
N ILE A 282 -13.74 7.63 -60.00
CA ILE A 282 -14.14 8.06 -61.35
C ILE A 282 -14.19 6.84 -62.31
N THR A 283 -13.59 5.70 -61.93
CA THR A 283 -13.36 4.55 -62.83
C THR A 283 -13.62 3.16 -62.22
N GLY A 284 -14.11 3.04 -60.98
CA GLY A 284 -14.31 1.73 -60.33
C GLY A 284 -15.19 1.71 -59.08
N SER A 285 -15.76 0.55 -58.76
CA SER A 285 -16.64 0.33 -57.60
C SER A 285 -15.87 0.41 -56.26
N SER A 286 -16.33 1.25 -55.34
CA SER A 286 -15.73 1.53 -54.03
C SER A 286 -16.43 0.80 -52.88
N LEU A 287 -17.01 -0.36 -53.16
CA LEU A 287 -17.76 -1.14 -52.18
C LEU A 287 -16.84 -1.77 -51.11
N PRO A 288 -17.33 -1.92 -49.86
CA PRO A 288 -16.63 -2.68 -48.83
C PRO A 288 -16.61 -4.17 -49.17
N ILE A 289 -15.69 -4.92 -48.58
CA ILE A 289 -15.75 -6.38 -48.62
C ILE A 289 -16.82 -6.91 -47.67
N ILE A 290 -17.36 -8.09 -47.99
CA ILE A 290 -18.21 -8.85 -47.08
C ILE A 290 -17.40 -10.01 -46.52
N VAL A 291 -17.43 -10.20 -45.21
CA VAL A 291 -16.73 -11.30 -44.55
C VAL A 291 -17.78 -12.18 -43.88
N ILE A 292 -17.97 -13.41 -44.35
CA ILE A 292 -18.94 -14.35 -43.79
C ILE A 292 -18.14 -15.45 -43.10
N ASP A 293 -18.31 -15.60 -41.78
CA ASP A 293 -17.65 -16.66 -41.00
C ASP A 293 -16.11 -16.70 -41.22
N GLU A 294 -15.50 -15.51 -41.25
CA GLU A 294 -14.07 -15.24 -41.53
C GLU A 294 -13.60 -15.50 -42.99
N VAL A 295 -14.52 -15.84 -43.91
CA VAL A 295 -14.23 -15.94 -45.34
C VAL A 295 -14.55 -14.63 -46.04
N ILE A 296 -13.60 -14.11 -46.83
CA ILE A 296 -13.70 -12.80 -47.51
C ILE A 296 -14.37 -12.96 -48.88
N TYR A 297 -15.33 -12.08 -49.18
CA TYR A 297 -16.05 -11.97 -50.44
C TYR A 297 -16.00 -10.53 -50.95
N GLU A 298 -15.68 -10.37 -52.23
CA GLU A 298 -15.86 -9.11 -52.94
C GLU A 298 -17.29 -8.99 -53.44
N GLN A 299 -17.80 -7.77 -53.56
CA GLN A 299 -19.16 -7.52 -54.04
C GLN A 299 -19.18 -7.42 -55.57
N GLY A 300 -19.97 -8.28 -56.20
CA GLY A 300 -20.16 -8.35 -57.64
C GLY A 300 -21.13 -9.47 -58.03
N PRO A 301 -21.47 -9.62 -59.32
CA PRO A 301 -22.46 -10.60 -59.76
C PRO A 301 -22.09 -12.02 -59.34
N ASN A 302 -22.99 -12.68 -58.58
CA ASN A 302 -22.80 -14.02 -58.02
C ASN A 302 -21.53 -14.22 -57.16
N GLN A 303 -20.91 -13.14 -56.64
CA GLN A 303 -19.67 -13.26 -55.85
C GLN A 303 -19.92 -13.48 -54.35
N VAL A 304 -21.07 -13.05 -53.85
CA VAL A 304 -21.48 -13.25 -52.45
C VAL A 304 -22.48 -14.41 -52.42
N PRO A 305 -22.25 -15.45 -51.62
CA PRO A 305 -23.18 -16.57 -51.52
C PRO A 305 -24.53 -16.09 -50.97
N PRO A 306 -25.65 -16.73 -51.35
CA PRO A 306 -26.95 -16.42 -50.76
C PRO A 306 -26.92 -16.73 -49.27
N ILE A 307 -27.28 -15.73 -48.45
CA ILE A 307 -27.33 -15.85 -47.00
C ILE A 307 -28.79 -15.87 -46.57
N ASP A 308 -29.17 -16.92 -45.85
CA ASP A 308 -30.43 -16.90 -45.11
C ASP A 308 -30.31 -15.92 -43.93
N VAL A 309 -31.09 -14.85 -43.99
CA VAL A 309 -31.13 -13.77 -42.99
C VAL A 309 -31.49 -14.32 -41.61
N GLN A 310 -32.33 -15.34 -41.54
CA GLN A 310 -32.76 -15.93 -40.26
C GLN A 310 -31.66 -16.81 -39.64
N ASN A 311 -30.64 -17.16 -40.41
CA ASN A 311 -29.45 -17.87 -39.95
C ASN A 311 -28.29 -16.91 -39.59
N ILE A 312 -28.52 -15.60 -39.54
CA ILE A 312 -27.50 -14.63 -39.12
C ILE A 312 -27.51 -14.51 -37.59
N TYR A 313 -26.34 -14.64 -36.96
CA TYR A 313 -26.12 -14.38 -35.54
C TYR A 313 -25.77 -12.92 -35.28
N SER A 314 -24.85 -12.35 -36.08
CA SER A 314 -24.49 -10.94 -35.98
C SER A 314 -24.08 -10.35 -37.32
N ILE A 315 -24.36 -9.05 -37.51
CA ILE A 315 -23.81 -8.24 -38.60
C ILE A 315 -23.06 -7.07 -37.99
N THR A 316 -21.78 -6.94 -38.32
CA THR A 316 -20.94 -5.82 -37.90
C THR A 316 -20.47 -5.03 -39.10
N THR A 317 -20.73 -3.73 -39.10
CA THR A 317 -20.19 -2.81 -40.10
C THR A 317 -18.99 -2.07 -39.53
N ILE A 318 -17.92 -2.03 -40.32
CA ILE A 318 -16.68 -1.34 -40.00
C ILE A 318 -16.41 -0.35 -41.14
N PRO A 319 -16.99 0.86 -41.07
CA PRO A 319 -16.80 1.89 -42.07
C PRO A 319 -15.47 2.64 -41.90
N SER A 320 -14.47 2.12 -41.18
CA SER A 320 -13.18 2.78 -40.99
C SER A 320 -12.09 2.07 -41.78
N VAL A 321 -11.15 2.83 -42.36
CA VAL A 321 -9.96 2.25 -43.01
C VAL A 321 -9.07 1.56 -41.97
N ILE A 322 -8.98 2.13 -40.76
CA ILE A 322 -8.18 1.59 -39.65
C ILE A 322 -8.75 0.24 -39.19
N GLY A 323 -10.08 0.14 -39.07
CA GLY A 323 -10.73 -1.13 -38.73
C GLY A 323 -10.64 -2.20 -39.82
N GLY A 324 -10.35 -1.80 -41.07
CA GLY A 324 -10.16 -2.69 -42.22
C GLY A 324 -8.74 -3.26 -42.37
N VAL A 325 -7.74 -2.76 -41.61
CA VAL A 325 -6.31 -3.14 -41.76
C VAL A 325 -6.09 -4.66 -41.65
N ARG A 326 -6.86 -5.34 -40.81
CA ARG A 326 -6.79 -6.82 -40.66
C ARG A 326 -6.99 -7.56 -41.98
N TYR A 327 -7.76 -6.98 -42.90
CA TYR A 327 -8.09 -7.56 -44.20
C TYR A 327 -7.20 -7.01 -45.33
N GLY A 328 -6.10 -6.33 -44.99
CA GLY A 328 -5.14 -5.79 -45.94
C GLY A 328 -5.74 -4.78 -46.92
N THR A 329 -5.27 -4.80 -48.16
CA THR A 329 -5.71 -3.87 -49.21
C THR A 329 -7.18 -4.01 -49.58
N LEU A 330 -7.79 -5.18 -49.32
CA LEU A 330 -9.20 -5.47 -49.59
C LEU A 330 -10.13 -4.72 -48.61
N GLY A 331 -9.69 -4.53 -47.37
CA GLY A 331 -10.46 -3.80 -46.35
C GLY A 331 -10.46 -2.27 -46.49
N ARG A 332 -9.79 -1.71 -47.51
CA ARG A 332 -9.59 -0.25 -47.66
C ARG A 332 -10.89 0.55 -47.74
N ASN A 333 -11.94 -0.04 -48.29
CA ASN A 333 -13.25 0.60 -48.45
C ASN A 333 -14.17 0.36 -47.24
N GLY A 334 -13.70 -0.38 -46.23
CA GLY A 334 -14.48 -0.84 -45.08
C GLY A 334 -14.91 -2.29 -45.22
N VAL A 335 -15.54 -2.82 -44.17
CA VAL A 335 -15.88 -4.24 -44.03
C VAL A 335 -17.30 -4.40 -43.52
N ILE A 336 -18.05 -5.32 -44.10
CA ILE A 336 -19.31 -5.84 -43.57
C ILE A 336 -19.07 -7.28 -43.14
N ARG A 337 -19.01 -7.52 -41.83
CA ARG A 337 -18.77 -8.85 -41.26
C ARG A 337 -20.09 -9.47 -40.84
N ILE A 338 -20.30 -10.72 -41.23
CA ILE A 338 -21.51 -11.51 -40.97
C ILE A 338 -21.06 -12.79 -40.29
N GLU A 339 -21.66 -13.08 -39.15
CA GLU A 339 -21.50 -14.35 -38.46
C GLU A 339 -22.82 -15.11 -38.54
N THR A 340 -22.78 -16.37 -38.96
CA THR A 340 -23.97 -17.23 -39.00
C THR A 340 -24.22 -17.89 -37.63
N LYS A 341 -25.46 -18.27 -37.35
CA LYS A 341 -25.82 -19.02 -36.13
C LYS A 341 -25.10 -20.37 -36.08
N THR A 342 -24.87 -21.00 -37.22
CA THR A 342 -24.08 -22.23 -37.33
C THR A 342 -22.63 -22.01 -36.91
N TYR A 343 -22.01 -20.93 -37.38
CA TYR A 343 -20.65 -20.56 -37.02
C TYR A 343 -20.55 -20.09 -35.57
N ALA A 344 -21.49 -19.28 -35.10
CA ALA A 344 -21.61 -18.86 -33.71
C ALA A 344 -21.86 -20.05 -32.78
N ALA A 345 -22.64 -21.06 -33.18
CA ALA A 345 -22.81 -22.30 -32.40
C ALA A 345 -21.56 -23.19 -32.43
N ALA A 346 -20.80 -23.19 -33.53
CA ALA A 346 -19.49 -23.85 -33.60
C ALA A 346 -18.45 -23.15 -32.70
N LEU A 347 -18.48 -21.82 -32.63
CA LEU A 347 -17.75 -21.01 -31.64
C LEU A 347 -18.34 -21.15 -30.22
N GLY A 348 -19.64 -21.40 -30.08
CA GLY A 348 -20.30 -21.69 -28.81
C GLY A 348 -19.80 -23.01 -28.22
N LYS A 349 -19.40 -23.98 -29.06
CA LYS A 349 -18.63 -25.16 -28.61
C LYS A 349 -17.21 -24.81 -28.17
N TYR A 350 -16.62 -23.74 -28.71
CA TYR A 350 -15.37 -23.16 -28.18
C TYR A 350 -15.60 -22.43 -26.87
N GLU A 351 -16.69 -21.70 -26.68
CA GLU A 351 -17.07 -21.11 -25.39
C GLU A 351 -17.46 -22.16 -24.36
N GLU A 352 -18.13 -23.24 -24.75
CA GLU A 352 -18.43 -24.37 -23.87
C GLU A 352 -17.15 -25.15 -23.55
N ARG A 353 -16.22 -25.30 -24.51
CA ARG A 353 -14.87 -25.79 -24.26
C ARG A 353 -14.05 -24.81 -23.43
N ALA A 354 -14.27 -23.50 -23.53
CA ALA A 354 -13.59 -22.47 -22.76
C ALA A 354 -14.15 -22.38 -21.34
N LYS A 355 -15.46 -22.59 -21.16
CA LYS A 355 -16.13 -22.78 -19.86
C LYS A 355 -15.71 -24.09 -19.23
N LYS A 356 -15.70 -25.21 -19.97
CA LYS A 356 -15.12 -26.48 -19.50
C LYS A 356 -13.61 -26.35 -19.24
N ARG A 357 -12.89 -25.55 -20.02
CA ARG A 357 -11.47 -25.26 -19.78
C ARG A 357 -11.30 -24.36 -18.58
N LEU A 358 -12.18 -23.37 -18.35
CA LEU A 358 -12.22 -22.51 -17.16
C LEU A 358 -12.56 -23.34 -15.92
N GLU A 359 -13.55 -24.22 -15.98
CA GLU A 359 -13.86 -25.21 -14.93
C GLU A 359 -12.71 -26.18 -14.70
N ASN A 360 -11.98 -26.58 -15.75
CA ASN A 360 -10.75 -27.36 -15.62
C ASN A 360 -9.54 -26.52 -15.14
N LEU A 361 -9.62 -25.19 -15.20
CA LEU A 361 -8.63 -24.24 -14.68
C LEU A 361 -8.96 -23.80 -13.25
N LYS A 362 -10.22 -23.92 -12.81
CA LYS A 362 -10.58 -23.79 -11.39
C LYS A 362 -9.71 -24.78 -10.61
N ALA A 363 -9.18 -24.32 -9.49
CA ALA A 363 -8.43 -25.19 -8.60
C ALA A 363 -9.30 -26.42 -8.26
N LYS A 364 -8.74 -27.61 -8.42
CA LYS A 364 -9.37 -28.87 -8.05
C LYS A 364 -8.77 -29.30 -6.70
N ASN A 365 -9.56 -29.96 -5.86
CA ASN A 365 -9.16 -30.42 -4.53
C ASN A 365 -8.87 -29.30 -3.50
N ASN A 366 -9.49 -28.13 -3.66
CA ASN A 366 -9.47 -27.03 -2.69
C ASN A 366 -10.86 -26.82 -2.06
N ASP A 367 -11.59 -27.92 -1.84
CA ASP A 367 -12.85 -27.90 -1.10
C ASP A 367 -12.56 -27.60 0.36
N TYR A 368 -13.17 -26.53 0.87
CA TYR A 368 -13.04 -26.10 2.25
C TYR A 368 -13.99 -26.91 3.13
N THR A 369 -13.41 -27.73 4.00
CA THR A 369 -14.15 -28.63 4.90
C THR A 369 -13.81 -28.39 6.36
N GLU A 370 -13.01 -27.37 6.66
CA GLU A 370 -12.52 -27.08 8.00
C GLU A 370 -13.57 -26.33 8.83
N GLY A 371 -13.79 -26.77 10.07
CA GLY A 371 -14.50 -26.01 11.09
C GLY A 371 -13.51 -25.18 11.89
N VAL A 372 -13.26 -23.95 11.46
CA VAL A 372 -12.31 -23.03 12.10
C VAL A 372 -13.04 -22.20 13.16
N LEU A 373 -12.38 -21.99 14.31
CA LEU A 373 -12.91 -21.15 15.38
C LEU A 373 -12.96 -19.69 14.89
N VAL A 374 -14.06 -18.99 15.18
CA VAL A 374 -14.10 -17.53 15.01
C VAL A 374 -13.16 -16.92 16.04
N ALA A 375 -12.45 -15.86 15.67
CA ALA A 375 -11.62 -15.12 16.61
C ALA A 375 -12.49 -14.49 17.73
N GLU A 376 -12.76 -15.25 18.79
CA GLU A 376 -13.10 -14.66 20.10
C GLU A 376 -11.81 -14.15 20.73
N ASP A 377 -11.86 -13.13 21.58
CA ASP A 377 -10.67 -12.52 22.22
C ASP A 377 -9.85 -13.58 23.00
N ILE A 378 -8.87 -14.21 22.34
CA ILE A 378 -7.91 -15.15 22.92
C ILE A 378 -6.87 -14.35 23.71
N THR A 379 -7.31 -13.57 24.69
CA THR A 379 -6.38 -12.90 25.63
C THR A 379 -6.34 -13.71 26.91
N LYS A 380 -5.39 -14.66 26.99
CA LYS A 380 -5.18 -15.54 28.17
C LYS A 380 -4.35 -14.87 29.29
N SER A 381 -4.20 -13.55 29.25
CA SER A 381 -3.30 -12.81 30.13
C SER A 381 -3.91 -12.57 31.51
N GLU A 382 -3.13 -12.82 32.58
CA GLU A 382 -3.59 -12.66 33.96
C GLU A 382 -4.09 -11.24 34.26
N TYR A 383 -3.42 -10.21 33.70
CA TYR A 383 -3.85 -8.81 33.84
C TYR A 383 -5.20 -8.54 33.15
N MET A 384 -5.50 -9.21 32.03
CA MET A 384 -6.80 -9.09 31.36
C MET A 384 -7.91 -9.76 32.16
N ASN A 385 -7.64 -10.91 32.78
CA ASN A 385 -8.62 -11.56 33.67
C ASN A 385 -9.04 -10.63 34.81
N GLN A 386 -8.11 -9.86 35.37
CA GLN A 386 -8.40 -8.87 36.40
C GLN A 386 -9.21 -7.68 35.86
N LEU A 387 -8.83 -7.11 34.70
CA LEU A 387 -9.57 -6.03 34.06
C LEU A 387 -11.02 -6.45 33.75
N ASN A 388 -11.21 -7.68 33.26
CA ASN A 388 -12.52 -8.25 32.96
C ASN A 388 -13.42 -8.46 34.18
N THR A 389 -12.92 -8.35 35.42
CA THR A 389 -13.78 -8.35 36.61
C THR A 389 -14.44 -7.01 36.89
N ALA A 390 -13.95 -5.92 36.29
CA ALA A 390 -14.48 -4.59 36.55
C ALA A 390 -15.90 -4.46 36.03
N THR A 391 -16.76 -3.82 36.82
CA THR A 391 -18.18 -3.62 36.53
C THR A 391 -18.52 -2.19 36.14
N SER A 392 -17.57 -1.25 36.28
CA SER A 392 -17.76 0.17 36.00
C SER A 392 -16.47 0.86 35.54
N PHE A 393 -16.59 1.98 34.82
CA PHE A 393 -15.47 2.80 34.31
C PHE A 393 -14.38 3.04 35.35
N ASP A 394 -14.78 3.59 36.49
CA ASP A 394 -13.86 3.96 37.56
C ASP A 394 -13.14 2.76 38.16
N GLU A 395 -13.81 1.61 38.26
CA GLU A 395 -13.23 0.36 38.76
C GLU A 395 -12.15 -0.17 37.80
N ALA A 396 -12.43 -0.21 36.49
CA ALA A 396 -11.41 -0.66 35.54
C ALA A 396 -10.23 0.31 35.49
N VAL A 397 -10.47 1.63 35.57
CA VAL A 397 -9.39 2.62 35.64
C VAL A 397 -8.54 2.43 36.89
N ALA A 398 -9.14 2.08 38.03
CA ALA A 398 -8.40 1.78 39.26
C ALA A 398 -7.52 0.53 39.09
N ILE A 399 -8.07 -0.55 38.50
CA ILE A 399 -7.33 -1.77 38.21
C ILE A 399 -6.17 -1.49 37.23
N TYR A 400 -6.44 -0.78 36.13
CA TYR A 400 -5.43 -0.37 35.16
C TYR A 400 -4.29 0.42 35.81
N LYS A 401 -4.61 1.43 36.65
CA LYS A 401 -3.60 2.22 37.38
C LYS A 401 -2.76 1.39 38.35
N GLN A 402 -3.34 0.35 38.96
CA GLN A 402 -2.59 -0.57 39.81
C GLN A 402 -1.64 -1.44 38.98
N GLN A 403 -2.11 -1.92 37.82
CA GLN A 403 -1.33 -2.77 36.92
C GLN A 403 -0.23 -2.02 36.17
N SER A 404 -0.44 -0.74 35.86
CA SER A 404 0.50 0.05 35.03
C SER A 404 1.89 0.18 35.67
N ALA A 405 2.00 -0.03 36.99
CA ALA A 405 3.29 -0.11 37.68
C ALA A 405 4.18 -1.29 37.22
N LEU A 406 3.59 -2.31 36.60
CA LEU A 406 4.26 -3.49 36.06
C LEU A 406 4.27 -3.52 34.52
N ALA A 407 3.79 -2.46 33.86
CA ALA A 407 3.60 -2.43 32.41
C ALA A 407 4.90 -2.72 31.63
N ASN A 408 6.05 -2.29 32.14
CA ASN A 408 7.35 -2.52 31.50
C ASN A 408 7.70 -4.01 31.39
N ALA A 409 7.18 -4.85 32.30
CA ALA A 409 7.37 -6.30 32.25
C ALA A 409 6.44 -6.98 31.23
N TYR A 410 5.27 -6.38 30.94
CA TYR A 410 4.30 -6.92 30.00
C TYR A 410 4.51 -6.46 28.55
N GLY A 411 5.15 -5.31 28.37
CA GLY A 411 5.53 -4.81 27.05
C GLY A 411 4.42 -4.03 26.31
N VAL A 412 4.61 -3.84 25.01
CA VAL A 412 3.66 -3.18 24.09
C VAL A 412 2.28 -3.87 24.12
N GLU A 413 2.26 -5.19 24.29
CA GLU A 413 1.03 -5.98 24.31
C GLU A 413 0.04 -5.51 25.37
N TYR A 414 0.52 -5.20 26.58
CA TYR A 414 -0.32 -4.74 27.68
C TYR A 414 -1.07 -3.46 27.34
N TYR A 415 -0.38 -2.47 26.77
CA TYR A 415 -1.00 -1.20 26.40
C TYR A 415 -2.04 -1.38 25.29
N LEU A 416 -1.78 -2.26 24.33
CA LEU A 416 -2.72 -2.52 23.23
C LEU A 416 -3.95 -3.32 23.69
N ASN A 417 -3.75 -4.33 24.55
CA ASN A 417 -4.85 -5.11 25.14
C ASN A 417 -5.71 -4.25 26.08
N ALA A 418 -5.09 -3.44 26.94
CA ALA A 418 -5.82 -2.48 27.77
C ALA A 418 -6.55 -1.43 26.91
N SER A 419 -5.90 -0.90 25.88
CA SER A 419 -6.57 -0.01 24.91
C SER A 419 -7.75 -0.69 24.23
N LYS A 420 -7.67 -1.99 23.89
CA LYS A 420 -8.79 -2.75 23.33
C LYS A 420 -9.93 -2.90 24.31
N TYR A 421 -9.63 -3.24 25.56
CA TYR A 421 -10.60 -3.35 26.64
C TYR A 421 -11.38 -2.03 26.86
N PHE A 422 -10.67 -0.90 26.94
CA PHE A 422 -11.29 0.40 27.20
C PHE A 422 -12.01 1.01 25.98
N GLU A 423 -11.86 0.46 24.76
CA GLU A 423 -12.52 0.96 23.54
C GLU A 423 -14.04 1.01 23.69
N ALA A 424 -14.63 -0.03 24.28
CA ALA A 424 -16.08 -0.11 24.48
C ALA A 424 -16.59 0.88 25.53
N TRP A 425 -15.68 1.50 26.29
CA TRP A 425 -15.99 2.34 27.44
C TRP A 425 -15.76 3.82 27.11
N ASP A 426 -14.56 4.14 26.62
CA ASP A 426 -14.16 5.48 26.20
C ASP A 426 -13.01 5.39 25.18
N VAL A 427 -13.28 5.79 23.94
CA VAL A 427 -12.34 5.72 22.81
C VAL A 427 -11.13 6.64 23.01
N ASP A 428 -11.31 7.81 23.61
CA ASP A 428 -10.22 8.76 23.83
C ASP A 428 -9.30 8.27 24.95
N PHE A 429 -9.86 7.69 26.01
CA PHE A 429 -9.08 7.06 27.06
C PHE A 429 -8.33 5.83 26.53
N ALA A 430 -8.97 4.99 25.72
CA ALA A 430 -8.32 3.88 25.03
C ALA A 430 -7.13 4.33 24.17
N ALA A 431 -7.24 5.48 23.49
CA ALA A 431 -6.16 6.07 22.72
C ALA A 431 -5.01 6.56 23.61
N GLN A 432 -5.31 7.20 24.74
CA GLN A 432 -4.31 7.64 25.72
C GLN A 432 -3.50 6.47 26.31
N ILE A 433 -4.15 5.33 26.55
CA ILE A 433 -3.47 4.11 26.99
C ILE A 433 -2.50 3.62 25.92
N ALA A 434 -2.95 3.52 24.66
CA ALA A 434 -2.08 3.08 23.56
C ALA A 434 -0.87 4.00 23.40
N GLN A 435 -1.07 5.32 23.50
CA GLN A 435 -0.01 6.32 23.38
C GLN A 435 1.09 6.21 24.45
N GLN A 436 0.89 5.45 25.54
CA GLN A 436 1.98 5.15 26.49
C GLN A 436 3.16 4.43 25.82
N ILE A 437 2.94 3.75 24.69
CA ILE A 437 4.01 3.17 23.86
C ILE A 437 5.03 4.24 23.42
N LEU A 438 4.63 5.51 23.26
CA LEU A 438 5.55 6.60 22.94
C LEU A 438 6.56 6.89 24.06
N ASN A 439 6.21 6.58 25.31
CA ASN A 439 7.10 6.76 26.45
C ASN A 439 8.05 5.56 26.59
N GLU A 440 7.56 4.35 26.37
CA GLU A 440 8.31 3.11 26.54
C GLU A 440 9.24 2.79 25.37
N ALA A 441 8.76 3.01 24.14
CA ALA A 441 9.46 2.63 22.92
C ALA A 441 9.51 3.80 21.89
N PRO A 442 9.97 5.01 22.30
CA PRO A 442 9.89 6.22 21.47
C PRO A 442 10.61 6.10 20.12
N ASN A 443 11.66 5.28 20.02
CA ASN A 443 12.49 5.18 18.82
C ASN A 443 12.44 3.78 18.20
N ASN A 444 11.44 2.97 18.53
CA ASN A 444 11.29 1.62 17.98
C ASN A 444 10.20 1.62 16.88
N PRO A 445 10.57 1.51 15.59
CA PRO A 445 9.59 1.56 14.50
C PRO A 445 8.54 0.45 14.58
N LYS A 446 8.91 -0.77 15.01
CA LYS A 446 7.98 -1.90 15.15
C LYS A 446 6.88 -1.59 16.18
N ALA A 447 7.25 -1.08 17.36
CA ALA A 447 6.32 -0.71 18.43
C ALA A 447 5.45 0.49 18.02
N LEU A 448 6.07 1.51 17.41
CA LEU A 448 5.35 2.68 16.89
C LEU A 448 4.34 2.28 15.80
N LYS A 449 4.66 1.30 14.96
CA LYS A 449 3.73 0.82 13.93
C LYS A 449 2.53 0.11 14.55
N SER A 450 2.73 -0.68 15.61
CA SER A 450 1.62 -1.25 16.40
C SER A 450 0.72 -0.16 17.00
N LEU A 451 1.31 0.91 17.54
CA LEU A 451 0.57 2.08 18.02
C LEU A 451 -0.21 2.76 16.88
N GLY A 452 0.43 2.98 15.73
CA GLY A 452 -0.20 3.55 14.55
C GLY A 452 -1.41 2.75 14.10
N TYR A 453 -1.29 1.42 14.04
CA TYR A 453 -2.41 0.53 13.70
C TYR A 453 -3.57 0.65 14.68
N ARG A 454 -3.28 0.70 15.98
CA ARG A 454 -4.32 0.84 17.01
C ARG A 454 -5.02 2.19 16.94
N LEU A 455 -4.29 3.28 16.73
CA LEU A 455 -4.87 4.62 16.57
C LEU A 455 -5.75 4.71 15.32
N GLN A 456 -5.37 4.04 14.23
CA GLN A 456 -6.21 3.94 13.03
C GLN A 456 -7.51 3.17 13.29
N GLU A 457 -7.44 2.06 14.03
CA GLU A 457 -8.62 1.28 14.43
C GLU A 457 -9.58 2.10 15.32
N LEU A 458 -9.03 2.90 16.24
CA LEU A 458 -9.80 3.81 17.11
C LEU A 458 -10.36 5.06 16.39
N GLY A 459 -9.99 5.28 15.12
CA GLY A 459 -10.38 6.50 14.38
C GLY A 459 -9.61 7.77 14.78
N GLN A 460 -8.54 7.65 15.56
CA GLN A 460 -7.66 8.75 16.01
C GLN A 460 -6.62 9.07 14.94
N ILE A 461 -7.10 9.54 13.78
CA ILE A 461 -6.31 9.63 12.54
C ILE A 461 -5.21 10.71 12.61
N HIS A 462 -5.43 11.80 13.36
CA HIS A 462 -4.43 12.87 13.49
C HIS A 462 -3.22 12.42 14.32
N GLU A 463 -3.47 11.71 15.41
CA GLU A 463 -2.49 11.08 16.28
C GLU A 463 -1.74 9.99 15.52
N ALA A 464 -2.46 9.14 14.78
CA ALA A 464 -1.86 8.13 13.91
C ALA A 464 -0.88 8.76 12.91
N LYS A 465 -1.28 9.86 12.24
CA LYS A 465 -0.39 10.60 11.33
C LYS A 465 0.90 11.04 12.02
N SER A 466 0.84 11.61 13.23
CA SER A 466 2.04 12.01 13.97
C SER A 466 2.97 10.82 14.28
N VAL A 467 2.40 9.65 14.59
CA VAL A 467 3.17 8.42 14.79
C VAL A 467 3.83 7.97 13.49
N PHE A 468 3.11 7.96 12.36
CA PHE A 468 3.68 7.60 11.06
C PHE A 468 4.72 8.60 10.54
N GLN A 469 4.59 9.89 10.87
CA GLN A 469 5.66 10.89 10.65
C GLN A 469 6.93 10.53 11.42
N ARG A 470 6.78 10.12 12.68
CA ARG A 470 7.92 9.65 13.48
C ARG A 470 8.54 8.38 12.90
N ILE A 471 7.73 7.42 12.44
CA ILE A 471 8.24 6.20 11.78
C ILE A 471 9.07 6.59 10.55
N ALA A 472 8.55 7.43 9.65
CA ALA A 472 9.29 7.85 8.45
C ALA A 472 10.62 8.55 8.76
N ILE A 473 10.72 9.29 9.87
CA ILE A 473 11.98 9.88 10.35
C ILE A 473 12.97 8.79 10.79
N LEU A 474 12.49 7.75 11.48
CA LEU A 474 13.33 6.66 11.98
C LEU A 474 13.72 5.66 10.88
N THR A 475 12.91 5.54 9.84
CA THR A 475 13.09 4.57 8.75
C THR A 475 13.01 5.25 7.36
N PRO A 476 13.93 6.20 7.06
CA PRO A 476 13.92 6.94 5.80
C PRO A 476 14.25 6.05 4.58
N ASN A 477 14.76 4.84 4.80
CA ASN A 477 15.05 3.87 3.75
C ASN A 477 13.97 2.80 3.57
N ASP A 478 12.90 2.84 4.39
CA ASP A 478 11.81 1.86 4.33
C ASP A 478 10.70 2.41 3.43
N ALA A 479 10.51 1.79 2.26
CA ALA A 479 9.57 2.22 1.22
C ALA A 479 8.13 2.34 1.73
N GLN A 480 7.74 1.46 2.67
CA GLN A 480 6.41 1.51 3.26
C GLN A 480 6.17 2.80 4.06
N SER A 481 7.19 3.39 4.69
CA SER A 481 7.01 4.61 5.51
C SER A 481 6.44 5.77 4.70
N TYR A 482 6.88 5.91 3.44
CA TYR A 482 6.38 6.93 2.51
C TYR A 482 4.94 6.65 2.10
N ARG A 483 4.61 5.39 1.82
CA ARG A 483 3.25 4.96 1.49
C ARG A 483 2.31 5.18 2.69
N ASP A 484 2.73 4.82 3.90
CA ASP A 484 1.94 4.96 5.12
C ASP A 484 1.66 6.45 5.38
N LEU A 485 2.67 7.32 5.16
CA LEU A 485 2.48 8.77 5.22
C LEU A 485 1.54 9.32 4.16
N ALA A 486 1.66 8.87 2.90
CA ALA A 486 0.74 9.26 1.83
C ALA A 486 -0.71 8.91 2.20
N TYR A 487 -0.91 7.70 2.73
CA TYR A 487 -2.20 7.26 3.24
C TYR A 487 -2.68 8.12 4.41
N MET A 488 -1.84 8.45 5.39
CA MET A 488 -2.20 9.33 6.51
C MET A 488 -2.52 10.77 6.10
N TYR A 489 -1.82 11.34 5.12
CA TYR A 489 -2.18 12.64 4.58
C TYR A 489 -3.53 12.61 3.88
N LYS A 490 -3.84 11.54 3.14
CA LYS A 490 -5.16 11.37 2.54
C LYS A 490 -6.26 11.30 3.61
N GLU A 491 -6.07 10.47 4.63
CA GLU A 491 -7.05 10.27 5.70
C GLU A 491 -7.26 11.52 6.57
N THR A 492 -6.27 12.41 6.67
CA THR A 492 -6.39 13.71 7.36
C THR A 492 -6.83 14.87 6.46
N GLY A 493 -7.17 14.61 5.20
CA GLY A 493 -7.64 15.62 4.23
C GLY A 493 -6.55 16.46 3.57
N GLU A 494 -5.27 16.15 3.80
CA GLU A 494 -4.11 16.79 3.17
C GLU A 494 -3.85 16.19 1.77
N PHE A 495 -4.87 16.24 0.90
CA PHE A 495 -4.91 15.53 -0.39
C PHE A 495 -3.74 15.84 -1.32
N GLN A 496 -3.29 17.10 -1.38
CA GLN A 496 -2.15 17.48 -2.22
C GLN A 496 -0.84 16.83 -1.76
N LYS A 497 -0.61 16.72 -0.45
CA LYS A 497 0.59 16.03 0.08
C LYS A 497 0.53 14.53 -0.16
N ALA A 498 -0.66 13.93 0.01
CA ALA A 498 -0.87 12.53 -0.32
C ALA A 498 -0.58 12.26 -1.80
N PHE A 499 -1.10 13.12 -2.69
CA PHE A 499 -0.86 13.06 -4.13
C PHE A 499 0.63 13.11 -4.49
N GLU A 500 1.37 14.04 -3.90
CA GLU A 500 2.82 14.20 -4.16
C GLU A 500 3.61 12.97 -3.73
N LEU A 501 3.33 12.41 -2.54
CA LEU A 501 3.98 11.20 -2.08
C LEU A 501 3.60 9.98 -2.92
N TYR A 502 2.34 9.81 -3.29
CA TYR A 502 1.94 8.73 -4.18
C TYR A 502 2.61 8.84 -5.54
N LYS A 503 2.71 10.05 -6.10
CA LYS A 503 3.45 10.29 -7.34
C LYS A 503 4.93 9.91 -7.20
N PHE A 504 5.60 10.33 -6.13
CA PHE A 504 6.99 9.97 -5.85
C PHE A 504 7.20 8.44 -5.80
N ILE A 505 6.33 7.72 -5.10
CA ILE A 505 6.35 6.25 -5.03
C ILE A 505 6.16 5.60 -6.41
N LEU A 506 5.27 6.16 -7.23
CA LEU A 506 4.94 5.63 -8.55
C LEU A 506 5.99 5.93 -9.62
N ASP A 507 6.67 7.08 -9.52
CA ASP A 507 7.76 7.45 -10.41
C ASP A 507 8.97 6.53 -10.17
N ASN A 508 9.26 6.20 -8.90
CA ASN A 508 10.31 5.24 -8.48
C ASN A 508 11.65 5.47 -9.19
N ASP A 509 12.03 6.73 -9.27
CA ASP A 509 13.23 7.22 -9.95
C ASP A 509 14.37 7.55 -8.99
N TYR A 510 14.18 7.30 -7.68
CA TYR A 510 15.15 7.55 -6.63
C TYR A 510 16.00 6.30 -6.33
N PRO A 511 17.27 6.22 -6.78
CA PRO A 511 18.03 4.95 -6.80
C PRO A 511 18.32 4.33 -5.42
N ALA A 512 18.21 5.11 -4.35
CA ALA A 512 18.46 4.63 -2.99
C ALA A 512 17.22 4.02 -2.31
N LEU A 513 16.04 4.12 -2.93
CA LEU A 513 14.79 3.50 -2.45
C LEU A 513 14.20 2.62 -3.54
N ASP A 514 13.71 1.45 -3.16
CA ASP A 514 12.95 0.58 -4.05
C ASP A 514 11.48 0.55 -3.61
N PHE A 515 10.63 1.23 -4.37
CA PHE A 515 9.19 1.27 -4.12
C PHE A 515 8.42 0.12 -4.77
N SER A 516 9.07 -0.77 -5.51
CA SER A 516 8.39 -1.82 -6.29
C SER A 516 7.41 -2.66 -5.45
N GLY A 517 7.74 -2.93 -4.19
CA GLY A 517 6.90 -3.66 -3.24
C GLY A 517 5.61 -2.94 -2.82
N VAL A 518 5.55 -1.61 -2.93
CA VAL A 518 4.39 -0.79 -2.50
C VAL A 518 3.70 -0.05 -3.65
N GLN A 519 4.29 -0.04 -4.85
CA GLN A 519 3.78 0.68 -6.02
C GLN A 519 2.35 0.29 -6.41
N ALA A 520 2.01 -1.00 -6.42
CA ALA A 520 0.67 -1.45 -6.81
C ALA A 520 -0.41 -0.93 -5.85
N ILE A 521 -0.07 -0.88 -4.55
CA ILE A 521 -0.95 -0.36 -3.50
C ILE A 521 -1.05 1.16 -3.62
N ALA A 522 0.07 1.85 -3.80
CA ALA A 522 0.09 3.29 -4.04
C ALA A 522 -0.69 3.68 -5.30
N GLU A 523 -0.64 2.88 -6.37
CA GLU A 523 -1.43 3.12 -7.58
C GLU A 523 -2.93 2.99 -7.30
N ALA A 524 -3.34 1.95 -6.57
CA ALA A 524 -4.73 1.75 -6.17
C ALA A 524 -5.25 2.91 -5.30
N GLU A 525 -4.43 3.40 -4.37
CA GLU A 525 -4.79 4.51 -3.47
C GLU A 525 -4.77 5.87 -4.18
N MET A 526 -3.83 6.09 -5.08
CA MET A 526 -3.79 7.27 -5.94
C MET A 526 -5.02 7.36 -6.84
N ARG A 527 -5.44 6.24 -7.43
CA ARG A 527 -6.66 6.18 -8.25
C ARG A 527 -7.90 6.48 -7.42
N GLN A 528 -7.98 5.97 -6.19
CA GLN A 528 -9.08 6.27 -5.27
C GLN A 528 -9.09 7.75 -4.85
N LEU A 529 -7.92 8.32 -4.55
CA LEU A 529 -7.77 9.76 -4.30
C LEU A 529 -8.27 10.59 -5.49
N LEU A 530 -7.89 10.22 -6.72
CA LEU A 530 -8.33 10.90 -7.93
C LEU A 530 -9.81 10.68 -8.26
N ALA A 531 -10.40 9.54 -7.89
CA ALA A 531 -11.83 9.29 -8.09
C ALA A 531 -12.67 10.24 -7.22
N ASN A 532 -12.26 10.45 -5.97
CA ASN A 532 -13.06 11.15 -4.97
C ASN A 532 -12.66 12.62 -4.76
N TYR A 533 -11.41 13.00 -5.07
CA TYR A 533 -10.83 14.30 -4.73
C TYR A 533 -10.00 14.92 -5.85
N LYS A 534 -10.34 14.62 -7.12
CA LYS A 534 -9.61 15.12 -8.30
C LYS A 534 -9.42 16.64 -8.32
N ASP A 535 -10.42 17.39 -7.85
CA ASP A 535 -10.43 18.85 -7.80
C ASP A 535 -9.53 19.44 -6.70
N LYS A 536 -9.01 18.59 -5.80
CA LYS A 536 -8.15 19.00 -4.67
C LYS A 536 -6.66 18.78 -4.94
N VAL A 537 -6.28 18.28 -6.12
CA VAL A 537 -4.91 17.86 -6.41
C VAL A 537 -4.44 18.29 -7.81
N ASP A 538 -3.13 18.46 -8.01
CA ASP A 538 -2.55 18.80 -9.32
C ASP A 538 -2.39 17.59 -10.26
N TYR A 539 -3.52 16.98 -10.64
CA TYR A 539 -3.56 15.75 -11.45
C TYR A 539 -3.06 15.93 -12.90
N LYS A 540 -2.90 17.16 -13.39
CA LYS A 540 -2.59 17.43 -14.81
C LYS A 540 -1.22 16.90 -15.23
N SER A 541 -0.31 16.72 -14.28
CA SER A 541 1.04 16.19 -14.53
C SER A 541 1.08 14.66 -14.67
N LEU A 542 -0.03 13.95 -14.44
CA LEU A 542 -0.05 12.48 -14.44
C LEU A 542 -0.20 11.87 -15.84
N PRO A 543 0.39 10.69 -16.07
CA PRO A 543 0.11 9.88 -17.25
C PRO A 543 -1.38 9.53 -17.38
N ASN A 544 -1.91 9.57 -18.61
CA ASN A 544 -3.32 9.25 -18.91
C ASN A 544 -3.82 7.90 -18.35
N ARG A 545 -2.92 6.91 -18.18
CA ARG A 545 -3.26 5.59 -17.61
C ARG A 545 -3.81 5.69 -16.18
N LEU A 546 -3.35 6.66 -15.39
CA LEU A 546 -3.78 6.91 -14.01
C LEU A 546 -5.06 7.75 -13.95
N LEU A 547 -5.37 8.47 -15.03
CA LEU A 547 -6.54 9.36 -15.15
C LEU A 547 -7.78 8.64 -15.71
N ASN A 548 -7.67 7.35 -16.04
CA ASN A 548 -8.77 6.59 -16.63
C ASN A 548 -9.97 6.51 -15.67
N VAL A 549 -11.17 6.72 -16.20
CA VAL A 549 -12.41 6.80 -15.44
C VAL A 549 -12.94 5.39 -15.17
N GLY A 550 -13.43 5.14 -13.95
CA GLY A 550 -14.10 3.87 -13.60
C GLY A 550 -13.25 2.82 -12.89
N TYR A 551 -12.12 3.19 -12.28
CA TYR A 551 -11.42 2.28 -11.35
C TYR A 551 -12.28 2.10 -10.10
N LYS A 552 -12.85 0.91 -9.92
CA LYS A 552 -13.63 0.50 -8.75
C LYS A 552 -13.36 -0.98 -8.44
N LYS A 553 -13.54 -1.36 -7.18
CA LYS A 553 -13.44 -2.76 -6.72
C LYS A 553 -14.58 -3.06 -5.76
N ASP A 554 -15.17 -4.26 -5.85
CA ASP A 554 -16.25 -4.65 -4.95
C ASP A 554 -15.70 -4.79 -3.53
N ILE A 555 -14.62 -5.55 -3.38
CA ILE A 555 -13.90 -5.72 -2.12
C ILE A 555 -12.40 -5.55 -2.36
N ARG A 556 -11.75 -4.68 -1.57
CA ARG A 556 -10.29 -4.57 -1.47
C ARG A 556 -9.88 -4.78 -0.03
N ILE A 557 -8.88 -5.60 0.21
CA ILE A 557 -8.36 -5.89 1.54
C ILE A 557 -6.87 -5.60 1.53
N VAL A 558 -6.40 -4.82 2.51
CA VAL A 558 -4.99 -4.48 2.67
C VAL A 558 -4.53 -5.03 4.01
N PHE A 559 -3.58 -5.95 3.99
CA PHE A 559 -2.92 -6.50 5.16
C PHE A 559 -1.58 -5.80 5.37
N GLU A 560 -1.30 -5.39 6.60
CA GLU A 560 -0.10 -4.68 7.03
C GLU A 560 0.40 -5.30 8.33
N TRP A 561 1.67 -5.66 8.41
CA TRP A 561 2.24 -6.20 9.64
C TRP A 561 3.48 -5.42 10.08
N ASN A 562 3.80 -5.47 11.37
CA ASN A 562 4.86 -4.64 11.96
C ASN A 562 6.24 -5.30 11.97
N ASP A 563 6.34 -6.56 11.54
CA ASP A 563 7.60 -7.30 11.43
C ASP A 563 7.72 -8.03 10.09
N PRO A 564 8.50 -7.55 9.11
CA PRO A 564 8.61 -8.18 7.79
C PRO A 564 8.98 -9.67 7.80
N ALA A 565 9.57 -10.18 8.89
CA ALA A 565 9.92 -11.59 9.05
C ALA A 565 8.78 -12.47 9.59
N ALA A 566 7.60 -11.90 9.87
CA ALA A 566 6.44 -12.63 10.34
C ALA A 566 6.02 -13.74 9.34
N GLU A 567 5.78 -14.94 9.86
CA GLU A 567 5.32 -16.08 9.07
C GLU A 567 3.86 -16.43 9.43
N PHE A 568 2.98 -16.41 8.43
CA PHE A 568 1.55 -16.70 8.59
C PHE A 568 0.91 -17.11 7.26
N ASP A 569 -0.23 -17.78 7.33
CA ASP A 569 -1.04 -18.13 6.16
C ASP A 569 -2.37 -17.35 6.19
N LEU A 570 -2.73 -16.74 5.06
CA LEU A 570 -4.06 -16.13 4.83
C LEU A 570 -4.85 -16.99 3.86
N GLN A 571 -5.96 -17.58 4.31
CA GLN A 571 -6.81 -18.42 3.48
C GLN A 571 -8.15 -17.73 3.21
N PHE A 572 -8.44 -17.48 1.94
CA PHE A 572 -9.69 -16.91 1.45
C PHE A 572 -10.59 -18.05 0.99
N VAL A 573 -11.80 -18.13 1.53
CA VAL A 573 -12.82 -19.13 1.17
C VAL A 573 -13.98 -18.42 0.49
N SER A 574 -14.33 -18.88 -0.71
CA SER A 574 -15.47 -18.38 -1.49
C SER A 574 -16.80 -18.98 -0.99
N PRO A 575 -17.95 -18.38 -1.36
CA PRO A 575 -19.28 -18.89 -1.00
C PRO A 575 -19.55 -20.33 -1.44
N GLU A 576 -18.89 -20.81 -2.50
CA GLU A 576 -18.97 -22.18 -3.02
C GLU A 576 -18.13 -23.17 -2.20
N GLY A 577 -17.47 -22.70 -1.13
CA GLY A 577 -16.57 -23.51 -0.31
C GLY A 577 -15.26 -23.83 -1.01
N LYS A 578 -14.78 -22.97 -1.93
CA LYS A 578 -13.45 -23.10 -2.54
C LYS A 578 -12.46 -22.17 -1.86
N PHE A 579 -11.24 -22.63 -1.61
CA PHE A 579 -10.25 -21.79 -0.94
C PHE A 579 -9.00 -21.48 -1.78
N PHE A 580 -8.38 -20.34 -1.50
CA PHE A 580 -7.04 -19.94 -1.91
C PHE A 580 -6.24 -19.55 -0.67
N THR A 581 -5.02 -20.07 -0.52
CA THR A 581 -4.13 -19.70 0.59
C THR A 581 -2.95 -18.91 0.07
N HIS A 582 -2.78 -17.69 0.58
CA HIS A 582 -1.54 -16.94 0.48
C HIS A 582 -0.63 -17.34 1.64
N LYS A 583 0.52 -17.94 1.31
CA LYS A 583 1.51 -18.40 2.26
C LYS A 583 2.61 -17.35 2.43
N GLN A 584 2.64 -16.68 3.56
CA GLN A 584 3.70 -15.74 3.92
C GLN A 584 4.71 -16.51 4.76
N THR A 585 5.53 -17.35 4.11
CA THR A 585 6.54 -18.20 4.77
C THR A 585 7.86 -18.12 4.03
N ARG A 586 8.96 -18.36 4.76
CA ARG A 586 10.30 -18.49 4.20
C ARG A 586 10.39 -19.68 3.24
N PHE A 587 9.57 -20.71 3.43
CA PHE A 587 9.53 -21.89 2.55
C PHE A 587 8.86 -21.61 1.20
N ASP A 588 7.75 -20.87 1.21
CA ASP A 588 6.95 -20.64 0.01
C ASP A 588 7.28 -19.32 -0.70
N ASN A 589 7.82 -18.35 0.03
CA ASN A 589 7.92 -16.96 -0.45
C ASN A 589 9.26 -16.27 -0.09
N LEU A 590 10.37 -17.02 0.04
CA LEU A 590 11.66 -16.50 0.53
C LEU A 590 12.15 -15.24 -0.21
N GLU A 591 12.14 -15.26 -1.54
CA GLU A 591 12.70 -14.16 -2.34
C GLU A 591 11.85 -12.89 -2.22
N ALA A 592 10.53 -13.01 -2.18
CA ALA A 592 9.67 -11.84 -1.93
C ALA A 592 9.84 -11.31 -0.50
N MET A 593 9.99 -12.20 0.49
CA MET A 593 10.28 -11.80 1.87
C MET A 593 11.65 -11.11 1.99
N LYS A 594 12.70 -11.58 1.29
CA LYS A 594 14.00 -10.89 1.23
C LYS A 594 13.87 -9.50 0.63
N LEU A 595 13.10 -9.35 -0.45
CA LEU A 595 12.86 -8.05 -1.08
C LEU A 595 12.09 -7.12 -0.12
N ALA A 596 11.05 -7.63 0.55
CA ALA A 596 10.28 -6.93 1.57
C ALA A 596 11.14 -6.46 2.74
N TYR A 597 12.01 -7.34 3.22
CA TYR A 597 12.92 -7.06 4.31
C TYR A 597 13.96 -5.97 3.95
N ARG A 598 14.52 -6.01 2.73
CA ARG A 598 15.48 -5.01 2.23
C ARG A 598 14.83 -3.68 1.88
N GLY A 599 13.66 -3.72 1.24
CA GLY A 599 12.90 -2.54 0.84
C GLY A 599 12.10 -1.90 1.98
N GLY A 600 12.08 -2.53 3.16
CA GLY A 600 11.40 -2.00 4.34
C GLY A 600 9.89 -1.90 4.15
N TYR A 601 9.27 -3.00 3.73
CA TYR A 601 7.82 -3.09 3.61
C TYR A 601 7.31 -4.44 4.12
N ALA A 602 6.10 -4.44 4.67
CA ALA A 602 5.45 -5.58 5.31
C ALA A 602 3.95 -5.43 5.07
N ILE A 603 3.58 -5.61 3.80
CA ILE A 603 2.28 -5.19 3.30
C ILE A 603 1.86 -5.95 2.05
N GLN A 604 0.58 -6.25 1.96
CA GLN A 604 -0.01 -6.97 0.82
C GLN A 604 -1.45 -6.53 0.61
N GLN A 605 -1.88 -6.42 -0.65
CA GLN A 605 -3.28 -6.22 -0.98
C GLN A 605 -3.89 -7.44 -1.70
N PHE A 606 -5.19 -7.61 -1.50
CA PHE A 606 -6.04 -8.56 -2.22
C PHE A 606 -7.28 -7.82 -2.71
N GLU A 607 -7.72 -8.15 -3.91
CA GLU A 607 -8.90 -7.56 -4.55
C GLU A 607 -9.81 -8.71 -4.99
N ILE A 608 -11.10 -8.59 -4.73
CA ILE A 608 -12.13 -9.48 -5.25
C ILE A 608 -12.94 -8.67 -6.26
N ASP A 609 -12.71 -8.96 -7.53
CA ASP A 609 -13.49 -8.43 -8.66
C ASP A 609 -14.72 -9.31 -8.87
N ASP A 610 -15.89 -8.72 -9.12
CA ASP A 610 -17.15 -9.42 -9.38
C ASP A 610 -17.47 -10.44 -8.26
N ALA A 611 -17.39 -10.00 -7.00
CA ALA A 611 -17.49 -10.88 -5.85
C ALA A 611 -18.83 -11.64 -5.85
N GLU A 612 -18.77 -12.98 -5.90
CA GLU A 612 -19.95 -13.84 -5.88
C GLU A 612 -20.80 -13.56 -4.63
N ALA A 613 -22.12 -13.52 -4.82
CA ALA A 613 -23.06 -13.26 -3.74
C ALA A 613 -23.01 -14.41 -2.72
N GLY A 614 -22.80 -14.07 -1.45
CA GLY A 614 -22.71 -15.04 -0.37
C GLY A 614 -21.62 -14.70 0.63
N GLN A 615 -21.33 -15.65 1.50
CA GLN A 615 -20.38 -15.47 2.59
C GLN A 615 -18.97 -15.87 2.15
N TRP A 616 -18.05 -14.93 2.22
CA TRP A 616 -16.62 -15.15 2.10
C TRP A 616 -16.00 -15.27 3.48
N LEU A 617 -15.08 -16.22 3.67
CA LEU A 617 -14.32 -16.36 4.92
C LEU A 617 -12.87 -15.98 4.68
N ILE A 618 -12.29 -15.26 5.64
CA ILE A 618 -10.85 -15.03 5.69
C ILE A 618 -10.33 -15.71 6.95
N ASN A 619 -9.51 -16.73 6.77
CA ASN A 619 -8.85 -17.43 7.86
C ASN A 619 -7.38 -16.99 7.95
N LEU A 620 -6.85 -17.00 9.18
CA LEU A 620 -5.46 -16.71 9.50
C LEU A 620 -4.87 -17.82 10.35
N GLU A 621 -3.65 -18.23 10.03
CA GLU A 621 -2.84 -19.13 10.84
C GLU A 621 -1.47 -18.50 11.07
N SER A 622 -1.11 -18.27 12.34
CA SER A 622 0.23 -17.82 12.73
C SER A 622 1.14 -19.03 12.83
N LEU A 623 2.31 -18.99 12.17
CA LEU A 623 3.18 -20.17 12.08
C LEU A 623 4.34 -20.13 13.09
N ASN A 624 4.71 -18.95 13.57
CA ASN A 624 5.74 -18.75 14.59
C ASN A 624 5.27 -17.85 15.73
N PRO A 625 4.19 -18.20 16.46
CA PRO A 625 3.76 -17.41 17.60
C PRO A 625 4.82 -17.44 18.70
N GLN A 626 5.41 -16.28 19.01
CA GLN A 626 6.34 -16.11 20.13
C GLN A 626 5.92 -14.93 20.98
N ALA A 627 5.76 -15.18 22.29
CA ALA A 627 5.56 -14.13 23.28
C ALA A 627 6.78 -13.20 23.29
N SER A 628 6.53 -11.90 23.23
CA SER A 628 7.55 -10.86 23.11
C SER A 628 7.03 -9.59 23.75
N ILE A 629 7.92 -8.82 24.40
CA ILE A 629 7.58 -7.48 24.89
C ILE A 629 7.20 -6.51 23.74
N ASN A 630 7.53 -6.86 22.50
CA ASN A 630 7.11 -6.16 21.29
C ASN A 630 6.55 -7.20 20.29
N PRO A 631 5.26 -7.57 20.43
CA PRO A 631 4.65 -8.62 19.61
C PRO A 631 4.55 -8.24 18.15
N THR A 632 4.29 -9.24 17.31
CA THR A 632 3.96 -9.01 15.92
C THR A 632 2.47 -8.81 15.75
N TYR A 633 2.08 -7.63 15.27
CA TYR A 633 0.70 -7.29 14.97
C TYR A 633 0.45 -7.28 13.46
N LEU A 634 -0.68 -7.85 13.08
CA LEU A 634 -1.25 -7.77 11.73
C LEU A 634 -2.47 -6.85 11.78
N LYS A 635 -2.42 -5.74 11.05
CA LYS A 635 -3.57 -4.90 10.73
C LYS A 635 -4.15 -5.32 9.39
N TYR A 636 -5.46 -5.34 9.28
CA TYR A 636 -6.13 -5.44 7.99
C TYR A 636 -7.16 -4.32 7.84
N THR A 637 -7.23 -3.77 6.62
CA THR A 637 -8.23 -2.79 6.23
C THR A 637 -9.08 -3.36 5.12
N ILE A 638 -10.39 -3.45 5.33
CA ILE A 638 -11.36 -3.92 4.35
C ILE A 638 -12.09 -2.72 3.78
N TYR A 639 -12.11 -2.63 2.47
CA TYR A 639 -12.87 -1.66 1.70
C TYR A 639 -13.96 -2.40 0.93
N ARG A 640 -15.19 -1.91 0.99
CA ARG A 640 -16.32 -2.34 0.16
C ARG A 640 -16.72 -1.18 -0.74
N ASN A 641 -17.08 -1.46 -1.99
CA ASN A 641 -17.34 -0.43 -3.01
C ASN A 641 -16.15 0.55 -3.15
N TYR A 642 -14.94 0.00 -3.21
CA TYR A 642 -13.72 0.79 -3.21
C TYR A 642 -13.64 1.73 -4.41
N ALA A 643 -13.21 2.97 -4.15
CA ALA A 643 -13.15 4.08 -5.10
C ALA A 643 -14.52 4.52 -5.66
N THR A 644 -15.61 4.31 -4.91
CA THR A 644 -16.93 4.92 -5.18
C THR A 644 -17.38 5.82 -4.02
N PRO A 645 -18.40 6.68 -4.21
CA PRO A 645 -18.97 7.48 -3.14
C PRO A 645 -19.59 6.66 -1.99
N GLU A 646 -19.94 5.40 -2.23
CA GLU A 646 -20.51 4.45 -1.28
C GLU A 646 -19.46 3.55 -0.61
N GLU A 647 -18.17 3.94 -0.69
CA GLU A 647 -17.07 3.20 -0.09
C GLU A 647 -17.26 3.06 1.44
N ILE A 648 -17.20 1.83 1.93
CA ILE A 648 -17.18 1.52 3.37
C ILE A 648 -15.80 1.00 3.71
N LYS A 649 -15.21 1.52 4.80
CA LYS A 649 -13.88 1.15 5.28
C LYS A 649 -13.95 0.63 6.70
N GLU A 650 -13.32 -0.51 6.95
CA GLU A 650 -13.18 -1.11 8.28
C GLU A 650 -11.71 -1.44 8.55
N VAL A 651 -11.23 -1.09 9.73
CA VAL A 651 -9.84 -1.34 10.18
C VAL A 651 -9.89 -2.22 11.42
N ARG A 652 -9.03 -3.23 11.46
CA ARG A 652 -8.88 -4.15 12.59
C ARG A 652 -7.41 -4.55 12.76
N THR A 653 -7.03 -4.87 13.99
CA THR A 653 -5.67 -5.30 14.34
C THR A 653 -5.73 -6.59 15.15
N ILE A 654 -4.81 -7.52 14.89
CA ILE A 654 -4.69 -8.78 15.63
C ILE A 654 -3.24 -9.05 16.03
N ASN A 655 -3.05 -9.58 17.24
CA ASN A 655 -1.75 -10.03 17.73
C ASN A 655 -1.46 -11.44 17.20
N LEU A 656 -0.44 -11.59 16.34
CA LEU A 656 -0.05 -12.90 15.80
C LEU A 656 0.59 -13.81 16.85
N SER A 657 1.12 -13.25 17.94
CA SER A 657 1.75 -14.01 19.02
C SER A 657 0.73 -14.78 19.87
N ASP A 658 -0.54 -14.37 19.87
CA ASP A 658 -1.60 -15.00 20.68
C ASP A 658 -2.31 -16.16 19.96
N LEU A 659 -2.01 -16.36 18.68
CA LEU A 659 -2.67 -17.34 17.82
C LEU A 659 -1.93 -18.68 17.87
N ASP A 660 -2.37 -19.56 18.75
CA ASP A 660 -1.90 -20.96 18.83
C ASP A 660 -2.58 -21.91 17.82
N LYS A 661 -3.61 -21.41 17.12
CA LYS A 661 -4.43 -22.15 16.15
C LYS A 661 -4.87 -21.24 15.02
N LYS A 662 -5.25 -21.86 13.92
CA LYS A 662 -5.97 -21.20 12.83
C LYS A 662 -7.32 -20.67 13.31
N ILE A 663 -7.65 -19.45 12.88
CA ILE A 663 -8.88 -18.73 13.23
C ILE A 663 -9.53 -18.13 11.98
N THR A 664 -10.85 -17.87 12.03
CA THR A 664 -11.54 -17.02 11.07
C THR A 664 -11.43 -15.58 11.53
N LEU A 665 -10.70 -14.77 10.76
CA LEU A 665 -10.54 -13.33 10.98
C LEU A 665 -11.83 -12.58 10.69
N GLU A 666 -12.47 -12.89 9.56
CA GLU A 666 -13.56 -12.08 9.04
C GLU A 666 -14.55 -12.92 8.22
N GLN A 667 -15.82 -12.50 8.28
CA GLN A 667 -16.91 -13.07 7.49
C GLN A 667 -17.52 -11.95 6.62
N LEU A 668 -17.14 -11.91 5.35
CA LEU A 668 -17.61 -10.87 4.45
C LEU A 668 -18.88 -11.34 3.73
N THR A 669 -19.92 -10.51 3.73
CA THR A 669 -21.08 -10.66 2.83
C THR A 669 -20.98 -9.61 1.74
N ASN A 670 -21.11 -10.01 0.47
CA ASN A 670 -21.21 -9.08 -0.66
C ASN A 670 -22.68 -8.78 -0.99
#